data_AF-A0A820X7I5-F1
#
_entry.id   AF-A0A820X7I5-F1
#
_cell.length_a   1.000
_cell.length_b   1.000
_cell.length_c   1.000
_cell.angle_alpha   90.00
_cell.angle_beta   90.00
_cell.angle_gamma   90.00
#
_symmetry.space_group_name_H-M   'P 1'
#
loop_
_entity.id
_entity.type
_entity.pdbx_description
1 polymer ?
#
loop_
_entity_poly.entity_id
_entity_poly.type
_entity_poly.pdbx_seq_one_letter_code
_entity_poly.pdbx_strand_id
1 'polypeptide(L)'
;PAAAGGLRIRDIVLAVNDKNTFELSFDELKNIIQNARDAHGRIELLMIGPDFYETPNKSNEPINPRFVKTIKTPQTMPIDYQNFPKHQPRTCEMRLNRSDTSFGFQTVDPLTSVGMFIQEVYPNSPAANTSLRKCDRIIEIDDEFIDNVSSRTILEKLHTAQEEQHVKLYVVDTATYEFFQSNNIPLSSKEYRQSTFAKKFSPDSYIEEDKSYRSISGPKIDDVKSQYKEDDNKSFNQLWSHRRVENSDMVILSNTFGNSEFDVYQKGSHSIDTEIHDDKKQTSNSNNINSSCLPIHVCKGDLITQETDVIVVSSSSQRLFKSICKAGGSSVLASYNAKLNNNPEAPIIVVKADGQLASKIIYFLSLKPSSDTSILCKSIEKFVSDALEKATKQNYRSIAFPAIGCDQFRCSASIVACTMVREVYRKLKISKMSVSFVIKPEKTDIYDEFLKQIHLLEPTLSSLESRTICATFKRGIIEVEMGDITMQKVDVIIGSSSSNILRKAIIKAAGNETQAVYDLESTTHPNSVLIATPAGALPCKQIFFVKWEPDSDEKILEQSLVDLIYTVVQNVKSHRFTSIALPAIGCGKHGCSIDIVVKTMVLEMKKNLIKRNLPWTVKFVVEPDQENIYDEFRKQVFTTQD
;
A
#
# COMPACT_ATOMS: atom_id res chain seq x y z
N PRO A 1 -5.05 23.56 18.73
CA PRO A 1 -4.09 24.37 17.94
C PRO A 1 -3.67 23.70 16.62
N ALA A 2 -3.11 22.48 16.66
CA ALA A 2 -2.63 21.76 15.46
C ALA A 2 -3.72 21.56 14.38
N ALA A 3 -4.92 21.10 14.76
CA ALA A 3 -6.04 20.96 13.82
C ALA A 3 -6.41 22.29 13.13
N ALA A 4 -6.44 23.39 13.89
CA ALA A 4 -6.67 24.75 13.36
C ALA A 4 -5.49 25.32 12.57
N GLY A 5 -4.30 24.73 12.70
CA GLY A 5 -3.12 25.05 11.91
C GLY A 5 -3.12 24.43 10.51
N GLY A 6 -4.17 23.68 10.17
CA GLY A 6 -4.29 23.03 8.86
C GLY A 6 -3.41 21.79 8.71
N LEU A 7 -2.82 21.29 9.79
CA LEU A 7 -1.99 20.08 9.77
C LEU A 7 -2.80 18.89 9.25
N ARG A 8 -2.22 18.15 8.31
CA ARG A 8 -2.81 16.92 7.75
C ARG A 8 -2.01 15.70 8.17
N ILE A 9 -2.67 14.55 8.17
CA ILE A 9 -1.99 13.27 8.40
C ILE A 9 -1.17 13.01 7.13
N ARG A 10 0.05 12.50 7.29
CA ARG A 10 1.10 12.37 6.26
C ARG A 10 1.86 13.65 5.88
N ASP A 11 1.56 14.80 6.48
CA ASP A 11 2.48 15.93 6.35
C ASP A 11 3.83 15.58 6.97
N ILE A 12 4.91 16.02 6.33
CA ILE A 12 6.27 15.76 6.79
C ILE A 12 6.78 16.98 7.55
N VAL A 13 7.20 16.76 8.79
CA VAL A 13 7.85 17.77 9.61
C VAL A 13 9.29 17.91 9.12
N LEU A 14 9.68 19.11 8.71
CA LEU A 14 11.04 19.45 8.25
C LEU A 14 11.85 20.15 9.34
N ALA A 15 11.17 20.95 10.17
CA ALA A 15 11.78 21.58 11.32
C ALA A 15 10.78 21.83 12.46
N VAL A 16 11.28 21.82 13.69
CA VAL A 16 10.56 22.23 14.91
C VAL A 16 11.36 23.36 15.58
N ASN A 17 10.79 24.56 15.67
CA ASN A 17 11.46 25.76 16.20
C ASN A 17 12.87 25.94 15.60
N ASP A 18 12.95 25.96 14.26
CA ASP A 18 14.19 26.08 13.47
C ASP A 18 15.19 24.91 13.60
N LYS A 19 14.86 23.85 14.36
CA LYS A 19 15.67 22.63 14.40
C LYS A 19 15.23 21.66 13.32
N ASN A 20 16.15 21.30 12.43
CA ASN A 20 15.95 20.31 11.38
C ASN A 20 15.61 18.92 11.97
N THR A 21 14.66 18.23 11.35
CA THR A 21 14.13 16.93 11.80
C THR A 21 14.46 15.74 10.90
N PHE A 22 15.20 15.93 9.78
CA PHE A 22 15.48 14.89 8.78
C PHE A 22 16.24 13.67 9.32
N GLU A 23 17.14 13.87 10.28
CA GLU A 23 17.97 12.80 10.85
C GLU A 23 17.42 12.26 12.19
N LEU A 24 16.26 12.75 12.63
CA LEU A 24 15.70 12.38 13.92
C LEU A 24 14.84 11.12 13.80
N SER A 25 14.98 10.24 14.78
CA SER A 25 14.02 9.16 15.00
C SER A 25 12.65 9.72 15.43
N PHE A 26 11.61 8.88 15.31
CA PHE A 26 10.26 9.23 15.74
C PHE A 26 10.20 9.65 17.22
N ASP A 27 10.92 8.95 18.09
CA ASP A 27 10.94 9.24 19.53
C ASP A 27 11.67 10.55 19.83
N GLU A 28 12.77 10.85 19.14
CA GLU A 28 13.49 12.11 19.27
C GLU A 28 12.64 13.29 18.81
N LEU A 29 11.96 13.17 17.67
CA LEU A 29 11.03 14.18 17.17
C LEU A 29 9.88 14.42 18.16
N LYS A 30 9.27 13.35 18.68
CA LYS A 30 8.22 13.41 19.70
C LYS A 30 8.69 14.16 20.94
N ASN A 31 9.89 13.84 21.43
CA ASN A 31 10.48 14.49 22.59
C ASN A 31 10.77 15.98 22.35
N ILE A 32 11.27 16.36 21.16
CA ILE A 32 11.50 17.77 20.83
C ILE A 32 10.20 18.56 20.81
N ILE A 33 9.13 18.02 20.23
CA ILE A 33 7.82 18.67 20.20
C ILE A 33 7.27 18.82 21.64
N GLN A 34 7.38 17.78 22.46
CA GLN A 34 6.95 17.82 23.87
C GLN A 34 7.74 18.86 24.67
N ASN A 35 9.06 18.86 24.57
CA ASN A 35 9.91 19.83 25.25
C ASN A 35 9.64 21.26 24.78
N ALA A 36 9.41 21.48 23.49
CA ALA A 36 9.05 22.79 22.94
C ALA A 36 7.70 23.30 23.49
N ARG A 37 6.71 22.40 23.59
CA ARG A 37 5.44 22.70 24.25
C ARG A 37 5.64 23.13 25.70
N ASP A 38 6.41 22.34 26.44
CA ASP A 38 6.53 22.47 27.90
C ASP A 38 7.43 23.65 28.31
N ALA A 39 8.45 23.98 27.52
CA ALA A 39 9.40 25.06 27.82
C ALA A 39 8.93 26.45 27.38
N HIS A 40 8.20 26.58 26.26
CA HIS A 40 7.91 27.87 25.64
C HIS A 40 6.42 28.14 25.40
N GLY A 41 5.55 27.15 25.58
CA GLY A 41 4.11 27.27 25.29
C GLY A 41 3.77 27.56 23.82
N ARG A 42 4.78 27.58 22.94
CA ARG A 42 4.67 27.84 21.50
C ARG A 42 5.55 26.85 20.75
N ILE A 43 4.98 26.29 19.69
CA ILE A 43 5.67 25.42 18.73
C ILE A 43 5.51 26.03 17.35
N GLU A 44 6.61 26.10 16.62
CA GLU A 44 6.67 26.44 15.20
C GLU A 44 7.08 25.20 14.42
N LEU A 45 6.26 24.80 13.45
CA LEU A 45 6.48 23.62 12.62
C LEU A 45 6.65 24.07 11.17
N LEU A 46 7.82 23.80 10.59
CA LEU A 46 8.00 23.86 9.14
C LEU A 46 7.62 22.51 8.58
N MET A 47 6.59 22.48 7.73
CA MET A 47 6.02 21.23 7.25
C MET A 47 5.81 21.29 5.74
N ILE A 48 5.82 20.13 5.12
CA ILE A 48 5.58 19.96 3.69
C ILE A 48 4.49 18.92 3.48
N GLY A 49 3.53 19.23 2.61
CA GLY A 49 2.50 18.27 2.23
C GLY A 49 3.11 17.11 1.45
N PRO A 50 2.50 15.91 1.50
CA PRO A 50 3.03 14.73 0.81
C PRO A 50 3.23 14.96 -0.70
N ASP A 51 2.30 15.67 -1.36
CA ASP A 51 2.38 16.04 -2.78
C ASP A 51 3.64 16.86 -3.12
N PHE A 52 4.11 17.65 -2.14
CA PHE A 52 5.30 18.50 -2.26
C PHE A 52 6.58 17.82 -1.80
N TYR A 53 6.53 16.61 -1.23
CA TYR A 53 7.71 15.83 -0.85
C TYR A 53 8.08 14.76 -1.89
N GLU A 54 7.09 14.25 -2.63
CA GLU A 54 7.34 13.29 -3.71
C GLU A 54 8.03 13.94 -4.92
N THR A 55 8.01 15.26 -5.02
CA THR A 55 8.68 16.09 -6.05
C THR A 55 10.16 16.47 -5.76
N PRO A 56 10.62 16.83 -4.54
CA PRO A 56 11.96 17.40 -4.33
C PRO A 56 13.07 16.40 -3.98
N ASN A 57 12.80 15.11 -3.80
CA ASN A 57 13.85 14.12 -3.50
C ASN A 57 14.78 13.78 -4.72
N LYS A 58 14.77 14.62 -5.77
CA LYS A 58 15.61 14.47 -6.96
C LYS A 58 16.55 15.66 -7.24
N SER A 59 16.36 16.85 -6.65
CA SER A 59 17.10 18.05 -7.08
C SER A 59 18.10 18.65 -6.08
N ASN A 60 18.08 18.27 -4.80
CA ASN A 60 18.94 18.89 -3.78
C ASN A 60 18.82 20.44 -3.73
N GLU A 61 17.71 21.01 -4.23
CA GLU A 61 17.48 22.45 -4.22
C GLU A 61 16.87 22.90 -2.89
N PRO A 62 17.31 24.05 -2.32
CA PRO A 62 16.77 24.58 -1.07
C PRO A 62 15.31 25.01 -1.24
N ILE A 63 14.47 24.72 -0.23
CA ILE A 63 13.06 25.12 -0.18
C ILE A 63 12.97 26.64 -0.34
N ASN A 64 12.38 27.10 -1.45
CA ASN A 64 12.27 28.53 -1.73
C ASN A 64 11.28 29.17 -0.73
N PRO A 65 11.72 30.13 0.11
CA PRO A 65 10.92 30.73 1.18
C PRO A 65 9.63 31.40 0.69
N ARG A 66 9.55 31.75 -0.61
CA ARG A 66 8.37 32.40 -1.21
C ARG A 66 7.13 31.50 -1.28
N PHE A 67 7.29 30.18 -1.17
CA PHE A 67 6.17 29.22 -1.16
C PHE A 67 5.72 28.83 0.24
N VAL A 68 6.37 29.33 1.30
CA VAL A 68 6.01 29.02 2.67
C VAL A 68 4.81 29.87 3.09
N LYS A 69 3.65 29.22 3.27
CA LYS A 69 2.46 29.85 3.84
C LYS A 69 2.50 29.75 5.37
N THR A 70 2.62 30.88 6.06
CA THR A 70 2.57 30.91 7.52
C THR A 70 1.11 30.92 8.02
N ILE A 71 0.77 29.96 8.88
CA ILE A 71 -0.56 29.87 9.53
C ILE A 71 -0.37 30.09 11.02
N LYS A 72 -1.02 31.14 11.56
CA LYS A 72 -1.05 31.40 13.01
C LYS A 72 -2.23 30.66 13.63
N THR A 73 -1.94 29.74 14.54
CA THR A 73 -2.98 28.99 15.25
C THR A 73 -3.56 29.80 16.43
N PRO A 74 -4.82 29.55 16.82
CA PRO A 74 -5.36 30.11 18.06
C PRO A 74 -4.54 29.66 19.28
N GLN A 75 -4.46 30.52 20.30
CA GLN A 75 -3.74 30.25 21.56
C GLN A 75 -4.38 29.12 22.35
N THR A 76 -5.68 28.92 22.20
CA THR A 76 -6.44 27.86 22.87
C THR A 76 -6.85 26.77 21.88
N MET A 77 -7.16 25.59 22.41
CA MET A 77 -7.71 24.50 21.61
C MET A 77 -9.05 24.94 21.00
N PRO A 78 -9.41 24.57 19.75
CA PRO A 78 -10.74 24.89 19.24
C PRO A 78 -11.83 24.34 20.16
N ILE A 79 -12.97 25.03 20.26
CA ILE A 79 -14.07 24.68 21.18
C ILE A 79 -14.53 23.23 20.97
N ASP A 80 -14.55 22.78 19.71
CA ASP A 80 -14.91 21.41 19.30
C ASP A 80 -13.98 20.31 19.86
N TYR A 81 -12.87 20.69 20.51
CA TYR A 81 -11.94 19.79 21.17
C TYR A 81 -11.83 20.03 22.68
N GLN A 82 -12.44 21.08 23.24
CA GLN A 82 -12.35 21.41 24.67
C GLN A 82 -13.37 20.64 25.54
N ASN A 83 -14.58 20.38 25.03
CA ASN A 83 -15.74 19.97 25.83
C ASN A 83 -16.05 18.47 25.77
N PHE A 84 -15.07 17.57 25.96
CA PHE A 84 -15.31 16.14 25.77
C PHE A 84 -14.74 15.23 26.86
N PRO A 85 -15.52 14.21 27.28
CA PRO A 85 -15.06 13.25 28.27
C PRO A 85 -13.87 12.47 27.71
N LYS A 86 -12.74 12.56 28.42
CA LYS A 86 -11.53 11.83 28.07
C LYS A 86 -11.79 10.32 28.13
N HIS A 87 -11.17 9.58 27.21
CA HIS A 87 -11.22 8.11 27.18
C HIS A 87 -12.61 7.54 26.91
N GLN A 88 -13.44 8.27 26.14
CA GLN A 88 -14.74 7.78 25.71
C GLN A 88 -14.83 7.70 24.18
N PRO A 89 -15.23 6.53 23.65
CA PRO A 89 -15.49 6.34 22.22
C PRO A 89 -16.76 7.08 21.79
N ARG A 90 -16.86 7.39 20.50
CA ARG A 90 -17.98 8.13 19.90
C ARG A 90 -18.68 7.29 18.85
N THR A 91 -20.00 7.33 18.83
CA THR A 91 -20.81 6.78 17.74
C THR A 91 -21.36 7.94 16.93
N CYS A 92 -21.03 7.97 15.64
CA CYS A 92 -21.43 8.99 14.70
C CYS A 92 -22.32 8.35 13.63
N GLU A 93 -23.62 8.54 13.75
CA GLU A 93 -24.60 8.05 12.79
C GLU A 93 -25.02 9.18 11.84
N MET A 94 -24.92 8.94 10.54
CA MET A 94 -25.18 9.92 9.49
C MET A 94 -26.19 9.36 8.51
N ARG A 95 -27.12 10.20 8.06
CA ARG A 95 -28.06 9.90 6.95
C ARG A 95 -27.94 10.99 5.89
N LEU A 96 -27.90 10.58 4.63
CA LEU A 96 -27.92 11.51 3.50
C LEU A 96 -29.35 11.92 3.19
N ASN A 97 -29.57 13.22 3.03
CA ASN A 97 -30.81 13.74 2.45
C ASN A 97 -30.72 13.71 0.93
N ARG A 98 -31.86 13.94 0.26
CA ARG A 98 -31.94 13.98 -1.23
C ARG A 98 -30.99 15.00 -1.89
N SER A 99 -30.55 16.01 -1.16
CA SER A 99 -29.62 17.04 -1.64
C SER A 99 -28.14 16.71 -1.36
N ASP A 100 -27.86 15.73 -0.52
CA ASP A 100 -26.51 15.43 -0.05
C ASP A 100 -25.84 14.46 -1.02
N THR A 101 -24.65 14.81 -1.50
CA THR A 101 -23.87 13.96 -2.44
C THR A 101 -22.80 13.12 -1.74
N SER A 102 -22.55 13.38 -0.45
CA SER A 102 -21.60 12.63 0.39
C SER A 102 -21.90 12.86 1.87
N PHE A 103 -21.32 12.04 2.74
CA PHE A 103 -21.40 12.25 4.19
C PHE A 103 -20.60 13.47 4.68
N GLY A 104 -19.71 14.03 3.85
CA GLY A 104 -18.99 15.26 4.15
C GLY A 104 -17.76 15.09 5.05
N PHE A 105 -17.02 14.00 4.92
CA PHE A 105 -15.71 13.83 5.55
C PHE A 105 -14.72 13.21 4.56
N GLN A 106 -13.44 13.43 4.82
CA GLN A 106 -12.32 12.82 4.10
C GLN A 106 -11.60 11.86 5.03
N THR A 107 -11.22 10.69 4.51
CA THR A 107 -10.40 9.72 5.23
C THR A 107 -8.97 9.66 4.71
N VAL A 108 -8.07 9.10 5.52
CA VAL A 108 -6.67 8.90 5.18
C VAL A 108 -6.16 7.62 5.82
N ASP A 109 -5.39 6.87 5.02
CA ASP A 109 -4.67 5.68 5.45
C ASP A 109 -3.33 6.09 6.10
N PRO A 110 -3.02 5.63 7.32
CA PRO A 110 -1.69 5.78 7.91
C PRO A 110 -0.65 4.89 7.19
N LEU A 111 0.44 5.48 6.72
CA LEU A 111 1.52 4.78 5.98
C LEU A 111 2.12 3.53 6.67
N THR A 112 1.93 3.37 7.99
CA THR A 112 2.65 2.40 8.82
C THR A 112 1.76 1.48 9.64
N SER A 113 0.44 1.59 9.55
CA SER A 113 -0.49 0.77 10.37
C SER A 113 -1.77 0.41 9.62
N VAL A 114 -2.45 -0.64 10.06
CA VAL A 114 -3.81 -0.95 9.58
C VAL A 114 -4.83 -0.02 10.26
N GLY A 115 -5.97 0.23 9.63
CA GLY A 115 -7.03 1.13 10.10
C GLY A 115 -7.11 2.43 9.30
N MET A 116 -8.12 3.26 9.59
CA MET A 116 -8.37 4.49 8.83
C MET A 116 -8.68 5.67 9.75
N PHE A 117 -8.18 6.85 9.39
CA PHE A 117 -8.39 8.08 10.15
C PHE A 117 -9.25 9.08 9.39
N ILE A 118 -9.94 9.95 10.13
CA ILE A 118 -10.60 11.12 9.58
C ILE A 118 -9.57 12.22 9.35
N GLN A 119 -9.38 12.57 8.08
CA GLN A 119 -8.47 13.62 7.65
C GLN A 119 -9.11 15.01 7.77
N GLU A 120 -10.38 15.14 7.42
CA GLU A 120 -11.11 16.40 7.41
C GLU A 120 -12.62 16.13 7.56
N VAL A 121 -13.35 17.06 8.19
CA VAL A 121 -14.81 17.06 8.25
C VAL A 121 -15.27 18.38 7.65
N TYR A 122 -16.09 18.32 6.60
CA TYR A 122 -16.51 19.51 5.88
C TYR A 122 -17.67 20.21 6.60
N PRO A 123 -17.63 21.54 6.77
CA PRO A 123 -18.74 22.30 7.34
C PRO A 123 -20.04 22.11 6.57
N ASN A 124 -21.17 22.30 7.24
CA ASN A 124 -22.52 22.20 6.65
C ASN A 124 -22.81 20.83 6.00
N SER A 125 -22.27 19.75 6.55
CA SER A 125 -22.45 18.39 6.04
C SER A 125 -23.08 17.45 7.09
N PRO A 126 -23.59 16.27 6.68
CA PRO A 126 -24.09 15.26 7.62
C PRO A 126 -23.07 14.91 8.71
N ALA A 127 -21.79 14.77 8.38
CA ALA A 127 -20.73 14.48 9.34
C ALA A 127 -20.52 15.60 10.36
N ALA A 128 -20.57 16.87 9.92
CA ALA A 128 -20.43 18.02 10.82
C ALA A 128 -21.58 18.15 11.84
N ASN A 129 -22.72 17.51 11.58
CA ASN A 129 -23.85 17.44 12.52
C ASN A 129 -23.71 16.29 13.53
N THR A 130 -22.62 15.53 13.48
CA THR A 130 -22.29 14.46 14.44
C THR A 130 -21.12 14.86 15.34
N SER A 131 -20.66 13.93 16.19
CA SER A 131 -19.44 14.12 16.99
C SER A 131 -18.14 13.73 16.27
N LEU A 132 -18.17 13.47 14.95
CA LEU A 132 -17.00 13.06 14.16
C LEU A 132 -15.99 14.21 14.03
N ARG A 133 -14.70 13.91 14.20
CA ARG A 133 -13.65 14.94 14.15
C ARG A 133 -12.44 14.50 13.36
N LYS A 134 -11.70 15.51 12.92
CA LYS A 134 -10.35 15.33 12.39
C LYS A 134 -9.45 14.63 13.41
N CYS A 135 -8.67 13.67 12.91
CA CYS A 135 -7.81 12.74 13.63
C CYS A 135 -8.53 11.65 14.42
N ASP A 136 -9.85 11.51 14.29
CA ASP A 136 -10.54 10.33 14.80
C ASP A 136 -10.09 9.08 14.03
N ARG A 137 -9.85 8.00 14.76
CA ARG A 137 -9.61 6.67 14.21
C ARG A 137 -10.95 5.95 14.10
N ILE A 138 -11.25 5.41 12.92
CA ILE A 138 -12.45 4.62 12.68
C ILE A 138 -12.18 3.19 13.19
N ILE A 139 -13.01 2.74 14.11
CA ILE A 139 -12.92 1.41 14.73
C ILE A 139 -13.98 0.48 14.17
N GLU A 140 -15.19 0.98 13.93
CA GLU A 140 -16.27 0.22 13.29
C GLU A 140 -17.01 1.03 12.22
N ILE A 141 -17.50 0.34 11.20
CA ILE A 141 -18.45 0.85 10.20
C ILE A 141 -19.66 -0.08 10.22
N ASP A 142 -20.84 0.47 10.49
CA ASP A 142 -22.11 -0.27 10.57
C ASP A 142 -22.03 -1.49 11.49
N ASP A 143 -21.45 -1.27 12.68
CA ASP A 143 -21.23 -2.26 13.74
C ASP A 143 -20.22 -3.39 13.38
N GLU A 144 -19.52 -3.29 12.24
CA GLU A 144 -18.41 -4.18 11.89
C GLU A 144 -17.05 -3.59 12.27
N PHE A 145 -16.23 -4.37 12.97
CA PHE A 145 -14.89 -3.98 13.39
C PHE A 145 -13.91 -3.93 12.21
N ILE A 146 -13.23 -2.80 12.03
CA ILE A 146 -12.39 -2.52 10.86
C ILE A 146 -10.92 -2.18 11.18
N ASP A 147 -10.54 -2.12 12.46
CA ASP A 147 -9.23 -1.62 12.87
C ASP A 147 -8.03 -2.46 12.36
N ASN A 148 -8.31 -3.72 11.99
CA ASN A 148 -7.38 -4.68 11.40
C ASN A 148 -7.66 -4.98 9.92
N VAL A 149 -8.54 -4.21 9.26
CA VAL A 149 -8.97 -4.39 7.88
C VAL A 149 -8.19 -3.44 6.96
N SER A 150 -7.91 -3.87 5.72
CA SER A 150 -7.19 -3.04 4.75
C SER A 150 -7.99 -1.81 4.33
N SER A 151 -7.30 -0.69 4.13
CA SER A 151 -7.89 0.60 3.76
C SER A 151 -8.77 0.54 2.51
N ARG A 152 -8.43 -0.32 1.55
CA ARG A 152 -9.27 -0.59 0.38
C ARG A 152 -10.65 -1.11 0.76
N THR A 153 -10.71 -2.13 1.60
CA THR A 153 -11.97 -2.74 2.06
C THR A 153 -12.79 -1.74 2.87
N ILE A 154 -12.12 -0.90 3.68
CA ILE A 154 -12.79 0.15 4.45
C ILE A 154 -13.40 1.20 3.51
N LEU A 155 -12.69 1.59 2.44
CA LEU A 155 -13.22 2.51 1.42
C LEU A 155 -14.40 1.91 0.64
N GLU A 156 -14.34 0.62 0.29
CA GLU A 156 -15.46 -0.10 -0.34
C GLU A 156 -16.71 -0.14 0.56
N LYS A 157 -16.53 -0.33 1.88
CA LYS A 157 -17.61 -0.25 2.86
C LYS A 157 -18.22 1.15 2.96
N LEU A 158 -17.39 2.19 3.02
CA LEU A 158 -17.89 3.58 3.04
C LEU A 158 -18.62 3.95 1.73
N HIS A 159 -18.17 3.43 0.59
CA HIS A 159 -18.86 3.60 -0.69
C HIS A 159 -20.24 2.93 -0.67
N THR A 160 -20.32 1.69 -0.18
CA THR A 160 -21.58 0.95 -0.04
C THR A 160 -22.54 1.71 0.89
N ALA A 161 -22.06 2.16 2.04
CA ALA A 161 -22.85 2.96 2.98
C ALA A 161 -23.37 4.27 2.35
N GLN A 162 -22.60 4.86 1.44
CA GLN A 162 -23.03 6.05 0.69
C GLN A 162 -24.16 5.73 -0.31
N GLU A 163 -24.14 4.56 -0.96
CA GLU A 163 -25.25 4.07 -1.79
C GLU A 163 -26.50 3.79 -0.95
N GLU A 164 -26.31 3.24 0.25
CA GLU A 164 -27.37 2.98 1.23
C GLU A 164 -27.87 4.24 1.96
N GLN A 165 -27.23 5.39 1.69
CA GLN A 165 -27.57 6.72 2.24
C GLN A 165 -27.50 6.79 3.78
N HIS A 166 -26.82 5.85 4.42
CA HIS A 166 -26.70 5.76 5.87
C HIS A 166 -25.35 5.16 6.23
N VAL A 167 -24.70 5.71 7.26
CA VAL A 167 -23.49 5.10 7.83
C VAL A 167 -23.43 5.36 9.33
N LYS A 168 -23.02 4.34 10.07
CA LYS A 168 -22.75 4.43 11.51
C LYS A 168 -21.27 4.17 11.75
N LEU A 169 -20.56 5.20 12.16
CA LEU A 169 -19.14 5.10 12.51
C LEU A 169 -18.98 4.99 14.03
N TYR A 170 -18.18 4.03 14.48
CA TYR A 170 -17.67 4.00 15.85
C TYR A 170 -16.21 4.44 15.83
N VAL A 171 -15.88 5.51 16.55
CA VAL A 171 -14.59 6.20 16.44
C VAL A 171 -13.99 6.53 17.80
N VAL A 172 -12.66 6.66 17.83
CA VAL A 172 -11.90 7.09 19.01
C VAL A 172 -10.84 8.13 18.63
N ASP A 173 -10.54 9.06 19.53
CA ASP A 173 -9.35 9.90 19.38
C ASP A 173 -8.08 9.14 19.79
N THR A 174 -6.92 9.67 19.40
CA THR A 174 -5.61 9.08 19.67
C THR A 174 -5.38 8.80 21.16
N ALA A 175 -5.74 9.73 22.04
CA ALA A 175 -5.53 9.58 23.48
C ALA A 175 -6.41 8.45 24.07
N THR A 176 -7.64 8.32 23.58
CA THR A 176 -8.54 7.23 23.94
C THR A 176 -8.03 5.89 23.42
N TYR A 177 -7.58 5.83 22.16
CA TYR A 177 -7.00 4.62 21.58
C TYR A 177 -5.76 4.13 22.36
N GLU A 178 -4.79 5.02 22.60
CA GLU A 178 -3.58 4.68 23.37
C GLU A 178 -3.92 4.22 24.79
N PHE A 179 -4.87 4.88 25.44
CA PHE A 179 -5.34 4.47 26.77
C PHE A 179 -6.00 3.09 26.75
N PHE A 180 -6.84 2.80 25.75
CA PHE A 180 -7.51 1.50 25.62
C PHE A 180 -6.48 0.40 25.40
N GLN A 181 -5.54 0.60 24.48
CA GLN A 181 -4.46 -0.35 24.21
C GLN A 181 -3.59 -0.58 25.44
N SER A 182 -3.16 0.47 26.13
CA SER A 182 -2.27 0.37 27.29
C SER A 182 -2.92 -0.32 28.50
N ASN A 183 -4.25 -0.25 28.60
CA ASN A 183 -5.02 -0.83 29.71
C ASN A 183 -5.78 -2.10 29.30
N ASN A 184 -5.54 -2.64 28.10
CA ASN A 184 -6.25 -3.80 27.55
C ASN A 184 -7.79 -3.65 27.58
N ILE A 185 -8.29 -2.44 27.31
CA ILE A 185 -9.73 -2.17 27.19
C ILE A 185 -10.14 -2.53 25.75
N PRO A 186 -11.23 -3.31 25.56
CA PRO A 186 -11.69 -3.67 24.22
C PRO A 186 -12.04 -2.45 23.37
N LEU A 187 -11.59 -2.46 22.12
CA LEU A 187 -11.90 -1.41 21.16
C LEU A 187 -13.29 -1.57 20.54
N SER A 188 -13.78 -2.80 20.35
CA SER A 188 -15.10 -2.99 19.72
C SER A 188 -16.21 -2.43 20.61
N SER A 189 -17.22 -1.83 19.99
CA SER A 189 -18.31 -1.20 20.71
C SER A 189 -19.15 -2.22 21.49
N LYS A 190 -19.23 -3.46 20.98
CA LYS A 190 -19.92 -4.57 21.64
C LYS A 190 -19.22 -4.99 22.93
N GLU A 191 -17.91 -5.22 22.88
CA GLU A 191 -17.14 -5.66 24.05
C GLU A 191 -16.92 -4.51 25.05
N TYR A 192 -16.72 -3.28 24.55
CA TYR A 192 -16.57 -2.11 25.40
C TYR A 192 -17.81 -1.90 26.29
N ARG A 193 -19.02 -1.96 25.73
CA ARG A 193 -20.27 -1.81 26.50
C ARG A 193 -20.46 -2.90 27.56
N GLN A 194 -19.88 -4.08 27.35
CA GLN A 194 -19.94 -5.20 28.29
C GLN A 194 -18.84 -5.13 29.37
N SER A 195 -17.81 -4.29 29.14
CA SER A 195 -16.70 -4.13 30.08
C SER A 195 -17.12 -3.46 31.40
N THR A 196 -16.39 -3.77 32.46
CA THR A 196 -16.54 -3.08 33.76
C THR A 196 -16.15 -1.60 33.68
N PHE A 197 -15.36 -1.22 32.68
CA PHE A 197 -14.90 0.14 32.46
C PHE A 197 -16.03 1.06 31.97
N ALA A 198 -16.86 0.61 31.01
CA ALA A 198 -18.02 1.38 30.53
C ALA A 198 -19.03 1.68 31.65
N LYS A 199 -19.16 0.78 32.64
CA LYS A 199 -20.00 0.98 33.83
C LYS A 199 -19.45 2.04 34.78
N LYS A 200 -18.13 2.25 34.82
CA LYS A 200 -17.45 3.22 35.70
C LYS A 200 -17.53 4.66 35.19
N PHE A 201 -17.70 4.86 33.88
CA PHE A 201 -17.74 6.18 33.22
C PHE A 201 -19.12 6.54 32.64
N SER A 202 -20.18 5.84 33.07
CA SER A 202 -21.56 6.27 32.77
C SER A 202 -21.84 7.62 33.47
N PRO A 203 -22.68 8.51 32.90
CA PRO A 203 -22.86 9.89 33.36
C PRO A 203 -23.21 10.06 34.86
N ASP A 204 -23.67 9.00 35.52
CA ASP A 204 -24.02 8.97 36.94
C ASP A 204 -22.82 8.93 37.91
N SER A 205 -21.58 8.81 37.45
CA SER A 205 -20.39 8.65 38.33
C SER A 205 -19.53 9.90 38.55
N TYR A 206 -19.88 11.06 37.99
CA TYR A 206 -19.15 12.32 38.21
C TYR A 206 -19.68 13.11 39.42
N ILE A 207 -19.62 12.52 40.61
CA ILE A 207 -19.57 13.25 41.88
C ILE A 207 -18.55 12.55 42.76
N GLU A 208 -17.28 12.86 42.57
CA GLU A 208 -16.20 12.82 43.57
C GLU A 208 -14.87 12.78 42.82
N GLU A 209 -14.20 13.94 42.75
CA GLU A 209 -12.74 14.14 42.74
C GLU A 209 -12.40 15.43 41.97
N ASP A 210 -12.72 16.57 42.58
CA ASP A 210 -11.90 17.77 42.38
C ASP A 210 -11.78 18.54 43.71
N LYS A 211 -10.91 18.01 44.59
CA LYS A 211 -10.44 18.68 45.81
C LYS A 211 -8.92 18.79 45.76
N SER A 212 -8.35 19.47 44.76
CA SER A 212 -6.94 19.87 44.87
C SER A 212 -6.56 21.17 44.17
N TYR A 213 -7.42 22.18 44.09
CA TYR A 213 -6.98 23.54 43.78
C TYR A 213 -7.77 24.59 44.57
N ARG A 214 -7.51 24.67 45.87
CA ARG A 214 -7.58 25.95 46.62
C ARG A 214 -6.19 26.26 47.12
N SER A 215 -5.62 27.37 46.66
CA SER A 215 -4.96 28.41 47.46
C SER A 215 -4.05 29.30 46.59
N ILE A 216 -4.63 30.29 45.89
CA ILE A 216 -3.98 31.61 45.79
C ILE A 216 -5.09 32.66 45.94
N SER A 217 -4.98 33.42 47.01
CA SER A 217 -5.86 34.51 47.41
C SER A 217 -5.40 35.84 46.82
N GLY A 218 -6.35 36.62 46.27
CA GLY A 218 -6.35 38.08 46.28
C GLY A 218 -6.71 38.76 44.94
N PRO A 219 -7.24 40.00 44.92
CA PRO A 219 -8.05 40.72 45.91
C PRO A 219 -9.50 40.96 45.42
N LYS A 220 -10.34 41.48 46.33
CA LYS A 220 -11.75 41.82 46.09
C LYS A 220 -11.89 42.96 45.08
N ILE A 221 -12.94 42.87 44.26
CA ILE A 221 -13.50 43.96 43.48
C ILE A 221 -14.16 44.92 44.46
N ASP A 222 -13.55 46.08 44.66
CA ASP A 222 -14.20 47.36 44.86
C ASP A 222 -13.24 48.43 44.33
N ASP A 223 -13.82 49.43 43.67
CA ASP A 223 -13.23 50.66 43.13
C ASP A 223 -12.90 50.76 41.63
N VAL A 224 -13.47 51.84 41.09
CA VAL A 224 -13.19 52.55 39.83
C VAL A 224 -13.98 52.10 38.59
N LYS A 225 -15.24 52.55 38.57
CA LYS A 225 -15.85 53.17 37.37
C LYS A 225 -14.92 54.28 36.85
N SER A 226 -14.53 54.24 35.57
CA SER A 226 -14.59 55.38 34.63
C SER A 226 -13.72 55.14 33.40
N GLN A 227 -14.19 55.66 32.25
CA GLN A 227 -13.51 55.78 30.95
C GLN A 227 -13.49 54.45 30.18
N TYR A 228 -14.19 54.29 29.06
CA TYR A 228 -14.13 55.13 27.86
C TYR A 228 -15.48 55.23 27.13
N LYS A 229 -15.62 56.36 26.43
CA LYS A 229 -16.77 56.82 25.66
C LYS A 229 -17.02 56.01 24.38
N GLU A 230 -18.31 55.99 24.04
CA GLU A 230 -18.94 55.66 22.76
C GLU A 230 -18.47 56.57 21.60
N ASP A 231 -18.77 56.07 20.39
CA ASP A 231 -18.93 56.71 19.07
C ASP A 231 -18.01 56.05 18.01
N ASP A 232 -18.45 55.46 16.90
CA ASP A 232 -19.80 55.28 16.35
C ASP A 232 -19.77 54.22 15.20
N ASN A 233 -20.69 53.26 15.29
CA ASN A 233 -21.50 52.61 14.25
C ASN A 233 -21.01 52.33 12.80
N LYS A 234 -21.14 51.05 12.37
CA LYS A 234 -22.35 50.59 11.64
C LYS A 234 -22.42 49.06 11.41
N SER A 235 -23.61 48.53 11.72
CA SER A 235 -24.23 47.27 11.30
C SER A 235 -23.67 45.94 11.81
N PHE A 236 -24.29 45.41 12.86
CA PHE A 236 -24.94 44.08 12.82
C PHE A 236 -25.75 43.87 14.12
N ASN A 237 -27.06 44.14 14.10
CA ASN A 237 -28.02 43.57 15.05
C ASN A 237 -29.47 43.87 14.63
N GLN A 238 -30.17 42.81 14.23
CA GLN A 238 -31.62 42.59 14.26
C GLN A 238 -31.76 41.12 13.81
N LEU A 239 -32.31 40.13 14.51
CA LEU A 239 -33.16 40.06 15.68
C LEU A 239 -32.89 38.71 16.38
N TRP A 240 -32.68 38.69 17.70
CA TRP A 240 -32.99 37.54 18.54
C TRP A 240 -33.88 38.05 19.67
N SER A 241 -35.17 37.72 19.60
CA SER A 241 -36.11 37.95 20.70
C SER A 241 -36.57 36.61 21.26
N HIS A 242 -36.63 36.57 22.59
CA HIS A 242 -36.86 35.43 23.45
C HIS A 242 -38.20 34.72 23.23
N ARG A 243 -38.25 33.39 23.46
CA ARG A 243 -39.16 32.81 24.47
C ARG A 243 -38.87 31.34 24.80
N ARG A 244 -38.63 31.11 26.08
CA ARG A 244 -38.73 29.85 26.82
C ARG A 244 -40.14 29.82 27.44
N VAL A 245 -40.88 28.71 27.36
CA VAL A 245 -42.02 28.37 28.24
C VAL A 245 -42.05 26.85 28.48
N GLU A 246 -42.45 26.48 29.69
CA GLU A 246 -42.32 25.22 30.42
C GLU A 246 -43.49 24.22 30.24
N ASN A 247 -43.24 22.97 30.65
CA ASN A 247 -44.10 21.93 31.27
C ASN A 247 -45.60 21.78 30.90
N SER A 248 -46.02 20.54 30.57
CA SER A 248 -47.11 19.81 31.27
C SER A 248 -47.36 18.40 30.70
N ASP A 249 -47.70 17.49 31.62
CA ASP A 249 -48.13 16.10 31.44
C ASP A 249 -49.44 15.93 30.63
N MET A 250 -49.63 14.82 29.90
CA MET A 250 -50.77 13.89 30.08
C MET A 250 -50.78 12.74 29.05
N VAL A 251 -51.26 11.59 29.53
CA VAL A 251 -51.42 10.31 28.85
C VAL A 251 -52.86 10.12 28.31
N ILE A 252 -53.00 9.17 27.39
CA ILE A 252 -54.15 8.31 27.00
C ILE A 252 -55.22 8.89 26.05
N LEU A 253 -55.36 8.33 24.83
CA LEU A 253 -56.38 7.31 24.46
C LEU A 253 -56.55 7.12 22.94
N SER A 254 -56.40 5.85 22.53
CA SER A 254 -57.20 5.09 21.54
C SER A 254 -57.76 5.78 20.28
N ASN A 255 -57.49 5.19 19.12
CA ASN A 255 -58.53 4.39 18.46
C ASN A 255 -57.98 3.46 17.36
N THR A 256 -58.36 2.21 17.50
CA THR A 256 -58.36 1.09 16.56
C THR A 256 -59.34 1.30 15.38
N PHE A 257 -59.00 0.83 14.18
CA PHE A 257 -59.68 -0.26 13.44
C PHE A 257 -59.39 -0.18 11.93
N GLY A 258 -59.09 -1.34 11.34
CA GLY A 258 -58.98 -1.52 9.89
C GLY A 258 -58.32 -2.84 9.49
N ASN A 259 -58.92 -3.96 9.87
CA ASN A 259 -58.55 -5.32 9.44
C ASN A 259 -58.68 -5.50 7.92
N SER A 260 -57.75 -6.26 7.33
CA SER A 260 -58.10 -7.36 6.42
C SER A 260 -56.97 -8.40 6.41
N GLU A 261 -57.32 -9.59 6.87
CA GLU A 261 -56.54 -10.83 6.93
C GLU A 261 -56.84 -11.71 5.69
N PHE A 262 -56.20 -12.90 5.63
CA PHE A 262 -56.26 -14.00 4.62
C PHE A 262 -55.23 -13.90 3.46
N ASP A 263 -54.44 -14.91 3.10
CA ASP A 263 -54.34 -16.30 3.57
C ASP A 263 -53.01 -16.97 3.17
N VAL A 264 -52.64 -17.93 4.01
CA VAL A 264 -51.77 -19.12 3.88
C VAL A 264 -51.38 -19.60 2.46
N TYR A 265 -50.09 -19.90 2.24
CA TYR A 265 -49.63 -21.17 1.64
C TYR A 265 -48.18 -21.49 2.02
N GLN A 266 -48.02 -22.60 2.75
CA GLN A 266 -46.76 -23.28 3.07
C GLN A 266 -46.69 -24.56 2.20
N LYS A 267 -45.57 -24.77 1.49
CA LYS A 267 -45.13 -26.03 0.84
C LYS A 267 -43.70 -25.77 0.36
N GLY A 268 -42.68 -26.61 0.56
CA GLY A 268 -42.56 -27.92 1.14
C GLY A 268 -41.08 -28.30 1.01
N SER A 269 -40.55 -28.95 2.02
CA SER A 269 -39.22 -29.53 2.12
C SER A 269 -39.02 -30.69 1.12
N HIS A 270 -37.81 -30.81 0.57
CA HIS A 270 -37.25 -32.10 0.16
C HIS A 270 -35.77 -32.18 0.53
N SER A 271 -35.51 -32.93 1.59
CA SER A 271 -34.27 -33.57 1.96
C SER A 271 -34.03 -34.80 1.08
N ILE A 272 -32.77 -35.06 0.73
CA ILE A 272 -32.28 -36.39 0.34
C ILE A 272 -31.04 -36.66 1.20
N ASP A 273 -31.22 -37.52 2.20
CA ASP A 273 -30.17 -38.26 2.89
C ASP A 273 -29.83 -39.52 2.08
N THR A 274 -28.55 -39.88 2.05
CA THR A 274 -28.01 -41.25 1.89
C THR A 274 -26.49 -41.13 1.78
N GLU A 275 -25.64 -41.94 2.39
CA GLU A 275 -25.68 -42.82 3.54
C GLU A 275 -24.21 -43.09 3.86
N ILE A 276 -23.89 -43.23 5.14
CA ILE A 276 -22.55 -43.43 5.68
C ILE A 276 -22.18 -44.92 5.52
N HIS A 277 -20.99 -45.21 4.99
CA HIS A 277 -20.32 -46.49 5.22
C HIS A 277 -19.03 -46.26 6.03
N ASP A 278 -19.09 -46.74 7.27
CA ASP A 278 -17.97 -46.90 8.21
C ASP A 278 -16.98 -47.95 7.68
N ASP A 279 -15.69 -47.62 7.70
CA ASP A 279 -14.64 -48.62 7.91
C ASP A 279 -13.49 -48.06 8.75
N LYS A 280 -13.11 -48.83 9.78
CA LYS A 280 -12.23 -48.43 10.88
C LYS A 280 -10.73 -48.55 10.55
N LYS A 281 -9.99 -47.56 11.06
CA LYS A 281 -8.60 -47.58 11.55
C LYS A 281 -7.47 -47.96 10.58
N GLN A 282 -6.68 -46.95 10.23
CA GLN A 282 -5.23 -46.99 10.46
C GLN A 282 -4.70 -45.59 10.78
N THR A 283 -4.01 -45.48 11.91
CA THR A 283 -3.34 -44.30 12.43
C THR A 283 -2.06 -44.02 11.65
N SER A 284 -1.96 -42.84 11.02
CA SER A 284 -0.68 -42.25 10.62
C SER A 284 -0.78 -40.73 10.65
N ASN A 285 0.07 -40.11 11.49
CA ASN A 285 0.28 -38.66 11.55
C ASN A 285 0.63 -38.10 10.16
N SER A 286 -0.23 -37.23 9.63
CA SER A 286 0.11 -36.34 8.51
C SER A 286 -0.69 -35.04 8.61
N ASN A 287 -0.26 -34.12 9.47
CA ASN A 287 -0.70 -32.72 9.38
C ASN A 287 0.21 -32.00 8.37
N ASN A 288 -0.05 -32.24 7.09
CA ASN A 288 0.41 -31.39 6.00
C ASN A 288 -0.81 -31.11 5.11
N ILE A 289 -1.61 -30.13 5.53
CA ILE A 289 -2.62 -29.54 4.65
C ILE A 289 -1.88 -28.51 3.81
N ASN A 290 -1.32 -28.96 2.67
CA ASN A 290 -0.80 -28.07 1.64
C ASN A 290 -1.92 -27.77 0.64
N SER A 291 -2.49 -26.57 0.72
CA SER A 291 -3.36 -26.02 -0.31
C SER A 291 -2.73 -24.80 -0.98
N SER A 292 -1.42 -24.86 -1.31
CA SER A 292 -0.73 -23.81 -2.07
C SER A 292 -0.39 -24.31 -3.48
N CYS A 293 -0.82 -23.56 -4.51
CA CYS A 293 -0.46 -23.78 -5.93
C CYS A 293 0.97 -23.27 -6.26
N LEU A 294 1.62 -22.63 -5.30
CA LEU A 294 2.98 -22.10 -5.41
C LEU A 294 4.02 -23.17 -5.04
N PRO A 295 5.14 -23.30 -5.78
CA PRO A 295 6.26 -24.16 -5.37
C PRO A 295 7.09 -23.47 -4.26
N ILE A 296 6.45 -22.74 -3.35
CA ILE A 296 7.03 -22.10 -2.18
C ILE A 296 6.34 -22.71 -0.96
N HIS A 297 7.13 -23.27 -0.06
CA HIS A 297 6.65 -23.93 1.14
C HIS A 297 7.30 -23.32 2.38
N VAL A 298 6.60 -23.35 3.50
CA VAL A 298 7.17 -23.04 4.81
C VAL A 298 6.97 -24.23 5.74
N CYS A 299 8.06 -24.69 6.36
CA CYS A 299 8.05 -25.89 7.20
C CYS A 299 8.68 -25.61 8.57
N LYS A 300 8.08 -26.18 9.62
CA LYS A 300 8.70 -26.24 10.95
C LYS A 300 9.69 -27.40 10.98
N GLY A 301 10.96 -27.14 11.24
CA GLY A 301 12.00 -28.17 11.26
C GLY A 301 13.43 -27.64 11.32
N ASP A 302 14.40 -28.54 11.15
CA ASP A 302 15.82 -28.22 11.05
C ASP A 302 16.29 -28.35 9.59
N LEU A 303 17.26 -27.55 9.17
CA LEU A 303 17.90 -27.68 7.86
C LEU A 303 18.66 -28.99 7.71
N ILE A 304 19.11 -29.60 8.82
CA ILE A 304 19.84 -30.88 8.80
C ILE A 304 18.98 -32.00 8.19
N THR A 305 17.67 -32.00 8.47
CA THR A 305 16.73 -33.05 8.08
C THR A 305 16.00 -32.75 6.77
N GLN A 306 16.37 -31.72 6.02
CA GLN A 306 15.69 -31.36 4.77
C GLN A 306 16.21 -32.19 3.60
N GLU A 307 15.29 -32.83 2.88
CA GLU A 307 15.60 -33.70 1.73
C GLU A 307 15.71 -32.93 0.40
N THR A 308 15.81 -31.60 0.44
CA THR A 308 15.98 -30.78 -0.77
C THR A 308 17.33 -31.03 -1.43
N ASP A 309 17.43 -30.78 -2.74
CA ASP A 309 18.70 -30.93 -3.45
C ASP A 309 19.76 -29.99 -2.86
N VAL A 310 19.37 -28.76 -2.56
CA VAL A 310 20.24 -27.71 -2.01
C VAL A 310 19.73 -27.26 -0.65
N ILE A 311 20.62 -27.09 0.32
CA ILE A 311 20.37 -26.29 1.53
C ILE A 311 21.25 -25.05 1.53
N VAL A 312 20.70 -23.92 1.96
CA VAL A 312 21.42 -22.65 2.02
C VAL A 312 21.79 -22.33 3.47
N VAL A 313 23.05 -21.96 3.68
CA VAL A 313 23.60 -21.67 5.00
C VAL A 313 24.26 -20.31 4.98
N SER A 314 23.82 -19.42 5.87
CA SER A 314 24.54 -18.16 6.09
C SER A 314 25.83 -18.43 6.85
N SER A 315 26.99 -18.23 6.21
CA SER A 315 28.30 -18.38 6.85
C SER A 315 28.53 -17.33 7.94
N SER A 316 27.83 -16.20 7.87
CA SER A 316 27.80 -15.17 8.93
C SER A 316 27.14 -15.67 10.22
N SER A 317 26.23 -16.66 10.13
CA SER A 317 25.58 -17.27 11.29
C SER A 317 26.43 -18.39 11.88
N GLN A 318 27.27 -18.03 12.84
CA GLN A 318 28.16 -18.98 13.54
C GLN A 318 27.41 -20.17 14.17
N ARG A 319 26.18 -19.96 14.67
CA ARG A 319 25.38 -21.04 15.27
C ARG A 319 24.91 -22.04 14.22
N LEU A 320 24.35 -21.54 13.10
CA LEU A 320 23.85 -22.41 12.03
C LEU A 320 25.03 -23.11 11.33
N PHE A 321 26.09 -22.37 11.00
CA PHE A 321 27.30 -22.90 10.38
C PHE A 321 27.89 -24.06 11.19
N LYS A 322 28.10 -23.88 12.50
CA LYS A 322 28.63 -24.93 13.39
C LYS A 322 27.70 -26.15 13.46
N SER A 323 26.39 -25.93 13.49
CA SER A 323 25.40 -27.02 13.56
C SER A 323 25.45 -27.88 12.29
N ILE A 324 25.51 -27.24 11.11
CA ILE A 324 25.62 -27.92 9.82
C ILE A 324 26.96 -28.64 9.68
N CYS A 325 28.08 -28.02 10.06
CA CYS A 325 29.39 -28.69 10.01
C CYS A 325 29.47 -29.89 10.97
N LYS A 326 28.82 -29.82 12.14
CA LYS A 326 28.76 -30.95 13.08
C LYS A 326 27.94 -32.11 12.49
N ALA A 327 26.78 -31.83 11.90
CA ALA A 327 25.95 -32.84 11.25
C ALA A 327 26.61 -33.43 9.99
N GLY A 328 27.31 -32.58 9.23
CA GLY A 328 28.03 -32.95 8.02
C GLY A 328 29.33 -33.72 8.23
N GLY A 329 29.81 -33.81 9.48
CA GLY A 329 31.09 -34.43 9.81
C GLY A 329 32.32 -33.62 9.37
N SER A 330 33.51 -34.20 9.56
CA SER A 330 34.79 -33.55 9.25
C SER A 330 34.98 -33.28 7.76
N SER A 331 34.32 -34.05 6.87
CA SER A 331 34.41 -33.92 5.42
C SER A 331 33.82 -32.60 4.90
N VAL A 332 32.68 -32.17 5.43
CA VAL A 332 32.03 -30.91 5.05
C VAL A 332 32.88 -29.71 5.45
N LEU A 333 33.40 -29.69 6.68
CA LEU A 333 34.24 -28.59 7.17
C LEU A 333 35.58 -28.53 6.41
N ALA A 334 36.22 -29.68 6.16
CA ALA A 334 37.46 -29.74 5.37
C ALA A 334 37.23 -29.23 3.93
N SER A 335 36.12 -29.64 3.30
CA SER A 335 35.76 -29.21 1.95
C SER A 335 35.44 -27.72 1.88
N TYR A 336 34.76 -27.17 2.89
CA TYR A 336 34.50 -25.73 3.01
C TYR A 336 35.81 -24.94 3.11
N ASN A 337 36.69 -25.32 4.04
CA ASN A 337 37.96 -24.62 4.26
C ASN A 337 38.89 -24.71 3.04
N ALA A 338 38.95 -25.87 2.38
CA ALA A 338 39.74 -26.01 1.15
C ALA A 338 39.25 -25.08 0.03
N LYS A 339 37.93 -24.94 -0.13
CA LYS A 339 37.35 -24.03 -1.14
C LYS A 339 37.50 -22.56 -0.77
N LEU A 340 37.37 -22.23 0.51
CA LEU A 340 37.60 -20.87 1.02
C LEU A 340 39.06 -20.45 0.80
N ASN A 341 40.02 -21.33 1.09
CA ASN A 341 41.45 -21.05 0.90
C ASN A 341 41.82 -20.89 -0.58
N ASN A 342 41.16 -21.62 -1.48
CA ASN A 342 41.40 -21.51 -2.92
C ASN A 342 40.76 -20.26 -3.53
N ASN A 343 39.63 -19.77 -3.00
CA ASN A 343 38.97 -18.56 -3.47
C ASN A 343 38.29 -17.81 -2.30
N PRO A 344 39.03 -16.94 -1.60
CA PRO A 344 38.54 -16.23 -0.42
C PRO A 344 37.40 -15.24 -0.72
N GLU A 345 37.33 -14.72 -1.95
CA GLU A 345 36.32 -13.74 -2.37
C GLU A 345 35.11 -14.38 -3.06
N ALA A 346 35.01 -15.71 -3.07
CA ALA A 346 33.89 -16.40 -3.68
C ALA A 346 32.56 -15.99 -3.01
N PRO A 347 31.56 -15.46 -3.76
CA PRO A 347 30.28 -15.05 -3.18
C PRO A 347 29.45 -16.25 -2.67
N ILE A 348 29.68 -17.43 -3.23
CA ILE A 348 29.02 -18.69 -2.85
C ILE A 348 30.06 -19.80 -2.77
N ILE A 349 30.16 -20.45 -1.62
CA ILE A 349 30.99 -21.66 -1.44
C ILE A 349 30.07 -22.87 -1.49
N VAL A 350 30.26 -23.71 -2.49
CA VAL A 350 29.43 -24.90 -2.72
C VAL A 350 30.13 -26.12 -2.15
N VAL A 351 29.50 -26.89 -1.28
CA VAL A 351 30.06 -28.11 -0.66
C VAL A 351 29.09 -29.27 -0.81
N LYS A 352 29.57 -30.47 -1.11
CA LYS A 352 28.71 -31.67 -1.15
C LYS A 352 28.27 -32.00 0.28
N ALA A 353 26.99 -32.26 0.47
CA ALA A 353 26.50 -32.71 1.77
C ALA A 353 27.02 -34.13 2.07
N ASP A 354 27.19 -34.41 3.35
CA ASP A 354 27.72 -35.69 3.87
C ASP A 354 27.22 -35.91 5.30
N GLY A 355 27.54 -37.05 5.90
CA GLY A 355 27.18 -37.36 7.28
C GLY A 355 25.67 -37.49 7.49
N GLN A 356 25.12 -36.72 8.41
CA GLN A 356 23.70 -36.73 8.80
C GLN A 356 22.83 -35.75 8.00
N LEU A 357 23.40 -35.06 7.02
CA LEU A 357 22.67 -34.10 6.19
C LEU A 357 21.89 -34.84 5.11
N ALA A 358 20.57 -34.64 5.07
CA ALA A 358 19.69 -35.32 4.10
C ALA A 358 19.74 -34.71 2.68
N SER A 359 20.25 -33.49 2.54
CA SER A 359 20.36 -32.80 1.25
C SER A 359 21.52 -33.31 0.40
N LYS A 360 21.57 -32.92 -0.89
CA LYS A 360 22.68 -33.32 -1.78
C LYS A 360 23.85 -32.36 -1.73
N ILE A 361 23.57 -31.06 -1.58
CA ILE A 361 24.57 -30.01 -1.63
C ILE A 361 24.24 -28.84 -0.67
N ILE A 362 25.30 -28.18 -0.22
CA ILE A 362 25.25 -27.07 0.72
C ILE A 362 25.82 -25.83 0.03
N TYR A 363 25.05 -24.74 0.03
CA TYR A 363 25.52 -23.44 -0.39
C TYR A 363 25.80 -22.57 0.83
N PHE A 364 27.06 -22.22 1.04
CA PHE A 364 27.46 -21.25 2.04
C PHE A 364 27.55 -19.86 1.41
N LEU A 365 26.72 -18.94 1.89
CA LEU A 365 26.70 -17.55 1.46
C LEU A 365 26.92 -16.64 2.67
N SER A 366 27.63 -15.53 2.47
CA SER A 366 27.79 -14.51 3.50
C SER A 366 26.67 -13.48 3.38
N LEU A 367 25.92 -13.26 4.46
CA LEU A 367 25.01 -12.13 4.57
C LEU A 367 25.77 -10.98 5.23
N LYS A 368 25.79 -9.81 4.58
CA LYS A 368 26.35 -8.59 5.17
C LYS A 368 25.34 -7.99 6.15
N PRO A 369 25.64 -7.93 7.46
CA PRO A 369 24.73 -7.35 8.43
C PRO A 369 24.68 -5.82 8.29
N SER A 370 23.51 -5.22 8.51
CA SER A 370 23.31 -3.77 8.52
C SER A 370 22.19 -3.40 9.51
N SER A 371 22.36 -2.29 10.24
CA SER A 371 21.31 -1.69 11.06
C SER A 371 20.31 -0.86 10.24
N ASP A 372 20.69 -0.48 9.02
CA ASP A 372 19.81 0.14 8.04
C ASP A 372 18.96 -0.95 7.34
N THR A 373 17.64 -0.84 7.50
CA THR A 373 16.63 -1.75 6.95
C THR A 373 16.69 -1.87 5.43
N SER A 374 16.93 -0.79 4.70
CA SER A 374 16.98 -0.78 3.23
C SER A 374 18.22 -1.51 2.72
N ILE A 375 19.37 -1.29 3.36
CA ILE A 375 20.63 -1.97 3.03
C ILE A 375 20.53 -3.47 3.38
N LEU A 376 19.88 -3.80 4.51
CA LEU A 376 19.64 -5.18 4.90
C LEU A 376 18.71 -5.89 3.91
N CYS A 377 17.62 -5.25 3.48
CA CYS A 377 16.70 -5.82 2.48
C CYS A 377 17.42 -6.10 1.16
N LYS A 378 18.18 -5.15 0.62
CA LYS A 378 18.99 -5.36 -0.60
C LYS A 378 20.00 -6.49 -0.45
N SER A 379 20.58 -6.64 0.75
CA SER A 379 21.53 -7.73 1.04
C SER A 379 20.83 -9.09 1.08
N ILE A 380 19.62 -9.17 1.63
CA ILE A 380 18.78 -10.37 1.65
C ILE A 380 18.31 -10.72 0.23
N GLU A 381 17.86 -9.74 -0.54
CA GLU A 381 17.47 -9.91 -1.95
C GLU A 381 18.61 -10.53 -2.75
N LYS A 382 19.81 -9.94 -2.64
CA LYS A 382 21.01 -10.46 -3.29
C LYS A 382 21.34 -11.89 -2.83
N PHE A 383 21.26 -12.15 -1.53
CA PHE A 383 21.53 -13.47 -0.96
C PHE A 383 20.61 -14.56 -1.56
N VAL A 384 19.32 -14.28 -1.65
CA VAL A 384 18.32 -15.19 -2.24
C VAL A 384 18.53 -15.34 -3.75
N SER A 385 18.72 -14.22 -4.46
CA SER A 385 19.04 -14.18 -5.90
C SER A 385 20.22 -15.08 -6.26
N ASP A 386 21.36 -14.87 -5.60
CA ASP A 386 22.63 -15.54 -5.90
C ASP A 386 22.49 -17.07 -5.69
N ALA A 387 21.81 -17.49 -4.63
CA ALA A 387 21.55 -18.91 -4.35
C ALA A 387 20.62 -19.56 -5.39
N LEU A 388 19.51 -18.91 -5.74
CA LEU A 388 18.53 -19.43 -6.71
C LEU A 388 19.10 -19.51 -8.13
N GLU A 389 19.84 -18.49 -8.57
CA GLU A 389 20.49 -18.47 -9.88
C GLU A 389 21.53 -19.58 -10.00
N LYS A 390 22.32 -19.79 -8.93
CA LYS A 390 23.32 -20.84 -8.90
C LYS A 390 22.68 -22.23 -8.96
N ALA A 391 21.62 -22.46 -8.19
CA ALA A 391 20.89 -23.73 -8.19
C ALA A 391 20.23 -24.01 -9.55
N THR A 392 19.62 -22.99 -10.15
CA THR A 392 19.02 -23.08 -11.49
C THR A 392 20.07 -23.41 -12.55
N LYS A 393 21.23 -22.74 -12.53
CA LYS A 393 22.36 -23.01 -13.44
C LYS A 393 22.92 -24.44 -13.28
N GLN A 394 22.80 -25.02 -12.09
CA GLN A 394 23.21 -26.40 -11.79
C GLN A 394 22.09 -27.43 -11.99
N ASN A 395 20.93 -27.01 -12.51
CA ASN A 395 19.75 -27.86 -12.78
C ASN A 395 19.19 -28.59 -11.55
N TYR A 396 19.32 -28.00 -10.36
CA TYR A 396 18.64 -28.51 -9.17
C TYR A 396 17.15 -28.13 -9.17
N ARG A 397 16.33 -28.97 -8.53
CA ARG A 397 14.87 -28.83 -8.53
C ARG A 397 14.31 -28.35 -7.20
N SER A 398 15.06 -28.46 -6.11
CA SER A 398 14.62 -28.02 -4.79
C SER A 398 15.71 -27.35 -3.98
N ILE A 399 15.35 -26.30 -3.25
CA ILE A 399 16.26 -25.52 -2.40
C ILE A 399 15.58 -25.10 -1.10
N ALA A 400 16.31 -25.21 0.01
CA ALA A 400 15.82 -24.81 1.33
C ALA A 400 16.60 -23.62 1.89
N PHE A 401 15.87 -22.61 2.35
CA PHE A 401 16.42 -21.42 3.01
C PHE A 401 16.06 -21.42 4.51
N PRO A 402 16.97 -21.01 5.41
CA PRO A 402 16.62 -20.67 6.78
C PRO A 402 15.87 -19.33 6.82
N ALA A 403 15.16 -19.05 7.92
CA ALA A 403 14.70 -17.69 8.25
C ALA A 403 15.88 -16.77 8.63
N ILE A 404 16.67 -16.39 7.62
CA ILE A 404 17.90 -15.62 7.78
C ILE A 404 17.54 -14.16 8.04
N GLY A 405 18.11 -13.58 9.09
CA GLY A 405 17.98 -12.16 9.42
C GLY A 405 16.94 -11.82 10.49
N CYS A 406 16.12 -12.80 10.90
CA CYS A 406 15.11 -12.60 11.94
C CYS A 406 15.71 -12.51 13.37
N ASP A 407 16.88 -13.12 13.62
CA ASP A 407 17.38 -13.31 14.99
C ASP A 407 18.43 -12.30 15.46
N GLN A 408 19.12 -11.63 14.53
CA GLN A 408 20.40 -10.98 14.82
C GLN A 408 20.43 -9.48 14.53
N PHE A 409 19.40 -8.90 13.89
CA PHE A 409 19.52 -7.56 13.30
C PHE A 409 18.49 -6.53 13.74
N ARG A 410 17.73 -6.76 14.83
CA ARG A 410 16.68 -5.83 15.32
C ARG A 410 15.67 -5.43 14.23
N CYS A 411 15.56 -6.23 13.18
CA CYS A 411 14.66 -6.01 12.06
C CYS A 411 13.43 -6.89 12.27
N SER A 412 12.25 -6.36 12.00
CA SER A 412 11.00 -7.11 12.20
C SER A 412 11.01 -8.37 11.32
N ALA A 413 10.60 -9.50 11.90
CA ALA A 413 10.40 -10.76 11.17
C ALA A 413 9.51 -10.56 9.94
N SER A 414 8.56 -9.61 10.00
CA SER A 414 7.68 -9.24 8.88
C SER A 414 8.43 -8.67 7.69
N ILE A 415 9.39 -7.78 7.93
CA ILE A 415 10.19 -7.17 6.85
C ILE A 415 11.07 -8.24 6.20
N VAL A 416 11.73 -9.06 7.02
CA VAL A 416 12.60 -10.14 6.53
C VAL A 416 11.80 -11.18 5.73
N ALA A 417 10.66 -11.63 6.27
CA ALA A 417 9.77 -12.57 5.61
C ALA A 417 9.26 -12.01 4.28
N CYS A 418 8.75 -10.78 4.27
CA CYS A 418 8.26 -10.10 3.06
C CYS A 418 9.36 -10.05 1.99
N THR A 419 10.56 -9.59 2.33
CA THR A 419 11.69 -9.48 1.40
C THR A 419 12.10 -10.84 0.83
N MET A 420 12.28 -11.86 1.69
CA MET A 420 12.69 -13.20 1.25
C MET A 420 11.63 -13.85 0.35
N VAL A 421 10.36 -13.80 0.75
CA VAL A 421 9.27 -14.44 0.00
C VAL A 421 9.06 -13.74 -1.35
N ARG A 422 9.06 -12.39 -1.38
CA ARG A 422 8.92 -11.62 -2.64
C ARG A 422 10.07 -11.89 -3.60
N GLU A 423 11.29 -11.96 -3.11
CA GLU A 423 12.45 -12.20 -3.97
C GLU A 423 12.45 -13.63 -4.54
N VAL A 424 12.10 -14.63 -3.72
CA VAL A 424 11.88 -16.00 -4.20
C VAL A 424 10.80 -16.00 -5.29
N TYR A 425 9.65 -15.38 -5.02
CA TYR A 425 8.55 -15.31 -5.98
C TYR A 425 8.98 -14.68 -7.32
N ARG A 426 9.73 -13.57 -7.28
CA ARG A 426 10.27 -12.90 -8.47
C ARG A 426 11.15 -13.81 -9.32
N LYS A 427 11.99 -14.63 -8.69
CA LYS A 427 12.91 -15.55 -9.37
C LYS A 427 12.24 -16.84 -9.87
N LEU A 428 11.19 -17.30 -9.19
CA LEU A 428 10.43 -18.48 -9.60
C LEU A 428 9.60 -18.27 -10.87
N LYS A 429 9.35 -17.03 -11.28
CA LYS A 429 8.76 -16.72 -12.61
C LYS A 429 9.61 -17.27 -13.79
N ILE A 430 10.90 -17.53 -13.57
CA ILE A 430 11.86 -17.95 -14.61
C ILE A 430 12.41 -19.38 -14.34
N SER A 431 12.07 -19.97 -13.19
CA SER A 431 12.64 -21.25 -12.73
C SER A 431 11.57 -22.17 -12.15
N LYS A 432 11.52 -23.43 -12.60
CA LYS A 432 10.59 -24.46 -12.08
C LYS A 432 11.06 -25.08 -10.73
N MET A 433 11.76 -24.30 -9.91
CA MET A 433 12.39 -24.80 -8.69
C MET A 433 11.41 -24.74 -7.51
N SER A 434 11.40 -25.77 -6.66
CA SER A 434 10.67 -25.77 -5.40
C SER A 434 11.53 -25.16 -4.30
N VAL A 435 10.97 -24.21 -3.55
CA VAL A 435 11.65 -23.47 -2.49
C VAL A 435 10.97 -23.73 -1.16
N SER A 436 11.75 -24.09 -0.15
CA SER A 436 11.26 -24.30 1.22
C SER A 436 11.92 -23.35 2.21
N PHE A 437 11.12 -22.62 2.99
CA PHE A 437 11.58 -21.85 4.14
C PHE A 437 11.51 -22.73 5.39
N VAL A 438 12.65 -23.00 5.99
CA VAL A 438 12.80 -23.92 7.13
C VAL A 438 12.97 -23.11 8.40
N ILE A 439 12.00 -23.23 9.29
CA ILE A 439 11.91 -22.44 10.50
C ILE A 439 11.94 -23.37 11.70
N LYS A 440 12.78 -23.05 12.70
CA LYS A 440 12.91 -23.91 13.88
C LYS A 440 11.55 -24.05 14.59
N PRO A 441 11.20 -25.25 15.11
CA PRO A 441 9.90 -25.47 15.75
C PRO A 441 9.56 -24.49 16.87
N GLU A 442 10.57 -24.07 17.65
CA GLU A 442 10.45 -23.07 18.72
C GLU A 442 10.11 -21.64 18.26
N LYS A 443 10.18 -21.31 16.96
CA LYS A 443 9.97 -19.96 16.42
C LYS A 443 8.67 -19.85 15.64
N THR A 444 7.57 -19.98 16.37
CA THR A 444 6.23 -20.00 15.76
C THR A 444 5.82 -18.62 15.23
N ASP A 445 6.26 -17.54 15.87
CA ASP A 445 6.07 -16.15 15.42
C ASP A 445 6.65 -15.90 14.02
N ILE A 446 7.88 -16.35 13.78
CA ILE A 446 8.54 -16.23 12.46
C ILE A 446 7.87 -17.17 11.44
N TYR A 447 7.44 -18.35 11.87
CA TYR A 447 6.70 -19.28 11.01
C TYR A 447 5.39 -18.69 10.51
N ASP A 448 4.58 -18.15 11.41
CA ASP A 448 3.28 -17.57 11.09
C ASP A 448 3.44 -16.36 10.17
N GLU A 449 4.50 -15.57 10.35
CA GLU A 449 4.78 -14.42 9.49
C GLU A 449 5.19 -14.85 8.07
N PHE A 450 6.07 -15.85 7.90
CA PHE A 450 6.40 -16.37 6.58
C PHE A 450 5.17 -17.00 5.89
N LEU A 451 4.35 -17.73 6.64
CA LEU A 451 3.11 -18.31 6.13
C LEU A 451 2.13 -17.21 5.68
N LYS A 452 1.97 -16.16 6.49
CA LYS A 452 1.17 -14.99 6.14
C LYS A 452 1.67 -14.32 4.86
N GLN A 453 2.98 -14.10 4.70
CA GLN A 453 3.53 -13.48 3.48
C GLN A 453 3.32 -14.36 2.23
N ILE A 454 3.38 -15.68 2.36
CA ILE A 454 3.07 -16.60 1.25
C ILE A 454 1.56 -16.53 0.92
N HIS A 455 0.69 -16.59 1.92
CA HIS A 455 -0.76 -16.45 1.72
C HIS A 455 -1.14 -15.08 1.15
N LEU A 456 -0.41 -14.01 1.44
CA LEU A 456 -0.64 -12.70 0.82
C LEU A 456 -0.29 -12.70 -0.68
N LEU A 457 0.58 -13.62 -1.12
CA LEU A 457 0.93 -13.80 -2.53
C LEU A 457 0.04 -14.82 -3.26
N GLU A 458 -0.63 -15.74 -2.57
CA GLU A 458 -1.55 -16.69 -3.21
C GLU A 458 -2.74 -16.03 -3.96
N PRO A 459 -3.40 -14.98 -3.43
CA PRO A 459 -4.39 -14.18 -4.17
C PRO A 459 -3.85 -13.55 -5.44
N THR A 460 -2.52 -13.39 -5.56
CA THR A 460 -1.89 -12.87 -6.78
C THR A 460 -1.69 -13.92 -7.87
N LEU A 461 -1.81 -15.24 -7.59
CA LEU A 461 -1.67 -16.30 -8.61
C LEU A 461 -2.98 -16.80 -9.20
N SER A 462 -4.07 -16.87 -8.42
CA SER A 462 -5.39 -17.16 -8.97
C SER A 462 -5.87 -16.06 -9.93
N SER A 463 -5.26 -14.87 -9.88
CA SER A 463 -5.48 -13.77 -10.82
C SER A 463 -4.49 -13.73 -12.00
N LEU A 464 -3.51 -14.64 -12.10
CA LEU A 464 -2.47 -14.58 -13.13
C LEU A 464 -2.93 -15.11 -14.50
N GLU A 465 -4.11 -15.73 -14.59
CA GLU A 465 -4.72 -16.07 -15.90
C GLU A 465 -5.38 -14.86 -16.59
N SER A 466 -5.48 -13.69 -15.94
CA SER A 466 -5.60 -12.42 -16.66
C SER A 466 -5.39 -11.22 -15.73
N ARG A 467 -4.13 -10.77 -15.55
CA ARG A 467 -3.87 -9.35 -15.20
C ARG A 467 -3.92 -8.46 -16.46
N THR A 468 -4.79 -8.81 -17.40
CA THR A 468 -5.14 -7.95 -18.52
C THR A 468 -6.42 -7.25 -18.15
N ILE A 469 -6.34 -5.95 -17.89
CA ILE A 469 -7.55 -5.14 -17.81
C ILE A 469 -7.92 -4.70 -19.22
N CYS A 470 -9.21 -4.65 -19.51
CA CYS A 470 -9.73 -4.30 -20.82
C CYS A 470 -10.85 -3.28 -20.64
N ALA A 471 -10.80 -2.20 -21.43
CA ALA A 471 -11.84 -1.20 -21.52
C ALA A 471 -12.21 -0.97 -22.98
N THR A 472 -13.51 -0.96 -23.27
CA THR A 472 -14.05 -0.76 -24.62
C THR A 472 -14.54 0.67 -24.79
N PHE A 473 -14.13 1.31 -25.89
CA PHE A 473 -14.49 2.68 -26.25
C PHE A 473 -15.07 2.71 -27.67
N LYS A 474 -16.40 2.73 -27.78
CA LYS A 474 -17.14 2.50 -29.04
C LYS A 474 -16.76 1.17 -29.68
N ARG A 475 -15.94 1.21 -30.74
CA ARG A 475 -15.43 0.03 -31.48
C ARG A 475 -13.99 -0.31 -31.12
N GLY A 476 -13.29 0.58 -30.43
CA GLY A 476 -11.90 0.39 -30.03
C GLY A 476 -11.80 -0.22 -28.63
N ILE A 477 -10.68 -0.87 -28.36
CA ILE A 477 -10.39 -1.55 -27.10
C ILE A 477 -9.03 -1.05 -26.62
N ILE A 478 -8.93 -0.69 -25.34
CA ILE A 478 -7.64 -0.49 -24.66
C ILE A 478 -7.46 -1.61 -23.65
N GLU A 479 -6.33 -2.31 -23.76
CA GLU A 479 -5.89 -3.35 -22.84
C GLU A 479 -4.65 -2.87 -22.09
N VAL A 480 -4.52 -3.21 -20.81
CA VAL A 480 -3.26 -3.05 -20.07
C VAL A 480 -2.88 -4.41 -19.51
N GLU A 481 -1.70 -4.88 -19.87
CA GLU A 481 -1.20 -6.20 -19.53
C GLU A 481 0.16 -6.08 -18.83
N MET A 482 0.32 -6.81 -17.71
CA MET A 482 1.66 -7.09 -17.20
C MET A 482 2.29 -8.19 -18.03
N GLY A 483 3.37 -7.89 -18.75
CA GLY A 483 3.98 -8.87 -19.66
C GLY A 483 5.23 -8.39 -20.36
N ASP A 484 5.75 -9.26 -21.23
CA ASP A 484 6.86 -8.95 -22.12
C ASP A 484 6.31 -8.47 -23.48
N ILE A 485 6.74 -7.29 -23.93
CA ILE A 485 6.29 -6.71 -25.19
C ILE A 485 6.68 -7.56 -26.40
N THR A 486 7.77 -8.33 -26.31
CA THR A 486 8.24 -9.19 -27.41
C THR A 486 7.35 -10.41 -27.63
N MET A 487 6.48 -10.73 -26.68
CA MET A 487 5.56 -11.88 -26.75
C MET A 487 4.17 -11.51 -27.30
N GLN A 488 3.96 -10.25 -27.66
CA GLN A 488 2.63 -9.72 -27.98
C GLN A 488 2.17 -10.04 -29.40
N LYS A 489 1.00 -10.66 -29.49
CA LYS A 489 0.32 -11.00 -30.75
C LYS A 489 -0.51 -9.83 -31.25
N VAL A 490 0.12 -8.92 -31.97
CA VAL A 490 -0.50 -7.69 -32.51
C VAL A 490 0.00 -7.43 -33.92
N ASP A 491 -0.65 -6.55 -34.67
CA ASP A 491 -0.16 -6.17 -35.99
C ASP A 491 1.17 -5.42 -35.87
N VAL A 492 1.29 -4.51 -34.90
CA VAL A 492 2.49 -3.68 -34.73
C VAL A 492 2.94 -3.54 -33.27
N ILE A 493 4.23 -3.74 -33.04
CA ILE A 493 4.90 -3.45 -31.76
C ILE A 493 5.57 -2.08 -31.85
N ILE A 494 5.35 -1.23 -30.85
CA ILE A 494 6.04 0.06 -30.73
C ILE A 494 7.30 -0.12 -29.88
N GLY A 495 8.46 0.13 -30.46
CA GLY A 495 9.74 0.26 -29.76
C GLY A 495 10.13 1.73 -29.58
N SER A 496 11.18 2.00 -28.81
CA SER A 496 11.76 3.34 -28.70
C SER A 496 13.18 3.35 -29.29
N SER A 497 13.45 4.25 -30.24
CA SER A 497 14.79 4.46 -30.79
C SER A 497 15.73 5.11 -29.77
N SER A 498 15.18 5.91 -28.86
CA SER A 498 15.93 6.63 -27.81
C SER A 498 16.28 5.73 -26.61
N SER A 499 15.53 4.65 -26.37
CA SER A 499 15.81 3.69 -25.30
C SER A 499 16.72 2.54 -25.76
N ASN A 500 18.01 2.62 -25.40
CA ASN A 500 18.97 1.56 -25.73
C ASN A 500 18.60 0.19 -25.14
N ILE A 501 17.98 0.13 -23.96
CA ILE A 501 17.63 -1.12 -23.29
C ILE A 501 16.47 -1.80 -24.02
N LEU A 502 15.36 -1.08 -24.19
CA LEU A 502 14.16 -1.61 -24.86
C LEU A 502 14.45 -1.95 -26.32
N ARG A 503 15.16 -1.08 -27.04
CA ARG A 503 15.54 -1.31 -28.44
C ARG A 503 16.36 -2.59 -28.60
N LYS A 504 17.39 -2.78 -27.77
CA LYS A 504 18.22 -3.99 -27.82
C LYS A 504 17.40 -5.24 -27.47
N ALA A 505 16.48 -5.17 -26.52
CA ALA A 505 15.63 -6.29 -26.16
C ALA A 505 14.73 -6.72 -27.34
N ILE A 506 14.04 -5.76 -27.97
CA ILE A 506 13.17 -6.02 -29.12
C ILE A 506 13.97 -6.54 -30.31
N ILE A 507 15.08 -5.89 -30.69
CA ILE A 507 15.88 -6.33 -31.85
C ILE A 507 16.50 -7.71 -31.60
N LYS A 508 16.98 -7.98 -30.38
CA LYS A 508 17.53 -9.30 -30.03
C LYS A 508 16.47 -10.40 -30.15
N ALA A 509 15.24 -10.13 -29.73
CA ALA A 509 14.14 -11.07 -29.83
C ALA A 509 13.63 -11.24 -31.28
N ALA A 510 13.68 -10.19 -32.10
CA ALA A 510 13.30 -10.21 -33.51
C ALA A 510 14.35 -10.90 -34.41
N GLY A 511 15.64 -10.73 -34.12
CA GLY A 511 16.74 -11.36 -34.85
C GLY A 511 17.46 -10.45 -35.84
N ASN A 512 18.38 -11.05 -36.60
CA ASN A 512 19.40 -10.32 -37.38
C ASN A 512 18.83 -9.50 -38.54
N GLU A 513 17.72 -9.94 -39.16
CA GLU A 513 17.07 -9.21 -40.24
C GLU A 513 16.58 -7.83 -39.76
N THR A 514 15.87 -7.80 -38.63
CA THR A 514 15.40 -6.58 -37.99
C THR A 514 16.56 -5.66 -37.60
N GLN A 515 17.66 -6.22 -37.08
CA GLN A 515 18.88 -5.46 -36.73
C GLN A 515 19.46 -4.76 -37.97
N ALA A 516 19.62 -5.49 -39.08
CA ALA A 516 20.22 -4.95 -40.30
C ALA A 516 19.38 -3.80 -40.89
N VAL A 517 18.05 -3.94 -40.93
CA VAL A 517 17.15 -2.89 -41.41
C VAL A 517 17.17 -1.68 -40.48
N TYR A 518 17.14 -1.90 -39.16
CA TYR A 518 17.22 -0.81 -38.19
C TYR A 518 18.52 -0.01 -38.34
N ASP A 519 19.66 -0.70 -38.44
CA ASP A 519 20.97 -0.05 -38.54
C ASP A 519 21.12 0.72 -39.86
N LEU A 520 20.58 0.18 -40.97
CA LEU A 520 20.54 0.88 -42.25
C LEU A 520 19.67 2.15 -42.16
N GLU A 521 18.42 2.02 -41.73
CA GLU A 521 17.46 3.14 -41.67
C GLU A 521 17.89 4.22 -40.68
N SER A 522 18.44 3.84 -39.52
CA SER A 522 18.96 4.81 -38.55
C SER A 522 20.18 5.58 -39.06
N THR A 523 20.95 4.99 -39.98
CA THR A 523 22.10 5.65 -40.62
C THR A 523 21.68 6.50 -41.82
N THR A 524 20.78 6.00 -42.67
CA THR A 524 20.30 6.72 -43.86
C THR A 524 19.38 7.88 -43.51
N HIS A 525 18.58 7.74 -42.46
CA HIS A 525 17.57 8.72 -42.04
C HIS A 525 17.70 9.08 -40.54
N PRO A 526 18.81 9.72 -40.11
CA PRO A 526 19.10 9.96 -38.68
C PRO A 526 18.10 10.90 -37.98
N ASN A 527 17.38 11.69 -38.76
CA ASN A 527 16.35 12.62 -38.28
C ASN A 527 14.93 12.05 -38.38
N SER A 528 14.77 10.77 -38.76
CA SER A 528 13.44 10.16 -38.80
C SER A 528 12.85 10.06 -37.39
N VAL A 529 11.59 10.47 -37.26
CA VAL A 529 10.82 10.35 -36.00
C VAL A 529 10.34 8.91 -35.79
N LEU A 530 10.30 8.10 -36.86
CA LEU A 530 9.87 6.70 -36.81
C LEU A 530 10.69 5.86 -37.79
N ILE A 531 11.22 4.73 -37.31
CA ILE A 531 11.89 3.72 -38.13
C ILE A 531 11.03 2.47 -38.15
N ALA A 532 10.59 2.05 -39.33
CA ALA A 532 9.80 0.85 -39.51
C ALA A 532 10.70 -0.32 -39.91
N THR A 533 10.57 -1.45 -39.22
CA THR A 533 11.38 -2.65 -39.48
C THR A 533 10.50 -3.90 -39.59
N PRO A 534 10.95 -4.96 -40.28
CA PRO A 534 10.30 -6.27 -40.22
C PRO A 534 10.19 -6.80 -38.78
N ALA A 535 9.20 -7.68 -38.54
CA ALA A 535 8.99 -8.31 -37.25
C ALA A 535 10.05 -9.37 -36.90
N GLY A 536 10.71 -9.96 -37.89
CA GLY A 536 11.62 -11.08 -37.70
C GLY A 536 10.90 -12.26 -37.03
N ALA A 537 11.44 -12.74 -35.91
CA ALA A 537 10.88 -13.84 -35.12
C ALA A 537 9.76 -13.41 -34.15
N LEU A 538 9.43 -12.12 -34.05
CA LEU A 538 8.36 -11.66 -33.15
C LEU A 538 6.97 -12.03 -33.68
N PRO A 539 5.99 -12.29 -32.80
CA PRO A 539 4.63 -12.64 -33.18
C PRO A 539 3.79 -11.42 -33.61
N CYS A 540 4.39 -10.49 -34.36
CA CYS A 540 3.73 -9.31 -34.94
C CYS A 540 4.00 -9.20 -36.45
N LYS A 541 3.37 -8.25 -37.14
CA LYS A 541 3.62 -8.02 -38.58
C LYS A 541 4.76 -7.04 -38.81
N GLN A 542 4.91 -6.03 -37.95
CA GLN A 542 5.92 -5.00 -38.08
C GLN A 542 6.32 -4.39 -36.73
N ILE A 543 7.49 -3.76 -36.67
CA ILE A 543 7.95 -3.03 -35.48
C ILE A 543 8.19 -1.57 -35.88
N PHE A 544 7.66 -0.63 -35.11
CA PHE A 544 7.91 0.80 -35.27
C PHE A 544 8.74 1.32 -34.10
N PHE A 545 9.98 1.70 -34.37
CA PHE A 545 10.83 2.37 -33.40
C PHE A 545 10.61 3.88 -33.49
N VAL A 546 10.00 4.44 -32.46
CA VAL A 546 9.72 5.89 -32.38
C VAL A 546 10.87 6.60 -31.67
N LYS A 547 11.30 7.72 -32.24
CA LYS A 547 12.23 8.64 -31.61
C LYS A 547 11.44 9.61 -30.75
N TRP A 548 11.60 9.50 -29.44
CA TRP A 548 10.95 10.37 -28.48
C TRP A 548 11.84 10.52 -27.25
N GLU A 549 12.03 11.75 -26.83
CA GLU A 549 12.82 12.13 -25.67
C GLU A 549 11.95 13.01 -24.77
N PRO A 550 11.82 12.68 -23.49
CA PRO A 550 11.03 13.47 -22.57
C PRO A 550 11.69 14.81 -22.28
N ASP A 551 10.89 15.86 -22.21
CA ASP A 551 11.31 17.17 -21.70
C ASP A 551 11.13 17.25 -20.17
N SER A 552 11.88 18.14 -19.53
CA SER A 552 11.76 18.43 -18.09
C SER A 552 10.58 19.35 -17.78
N ASP A 553 10.15 20.17 -18.74
CA ASP A 553 8.94 20.99 -18.61
C ASP A 553 7.68 20.13 -18.86
N GLU A 554 6.76 20.11 -17.89
CA GLU A 554 5.55 19.27 -17.95
C GLU A 554 4.64 19.58 -19.15
N LYS A 555 4.53 20.85 -19.57
CA LYS A 555 3.69 21.22 -20.71
C LYS A 555 4.31 20.76 -22.02
N ILE A 556 5.63 20.89 -22.14
CA ILE A 556 6.36 20.40 -23.31
C ILE A 556 6.33 18.87 -23.33
N LEU A 557 6.48 18.22 -22.17
CA LEU A 557 6.34 16.78 -22.02
C LEU A 557 4.96 16.30 -22.49
N GLU A 558 3.88 16.90 -21.98
CA GLU A 558 2.50 16.56 -22.37
C GLU A 558 2.29 16.74 -23.88
N GLN A 559 2.73 17.87 -24.45
CA GLN A 559 2.62 18.13 -25.88
C GLN A 559 3.43 17.14 -26.72
N SER A 560 4.65 16.81 -26.30
CA SER A 560 5.50 15.85 -27.01
C SER A 560 4.92 14.43 -27.00
N LEU A 561 4.22 14.05 -25.94
CA LEU A 561 3.50 12.77 -25.85
C LEU A 561 2.29 12.75 -26.78
N VAL A 562 1.56 13.86 -26.89
CA VAL A 562 0.48 14.01 -27.87
C VAL A 562 1.01 13.83 -29.29
N ASP A 563 2.15 14.46 -29.62
CA ASP A 563 2.79 14.36 -30.94
C ASP A 563 3.31 12.93 -31.23
N LEU A 564 3.84 12.25 -30.21
CA LEU A 564 4.24 10.85 -30.30
C LEU A 564 3.04 9.95 -30.62
N ILE A 565 1.96 10.06 -29.85
CA ILE A 565 0.75 9.25 -30.06
C ILE A 565 0.13 9.55 -31.42
N TYR A 566 0.11 10.81 -31.83
CA TYR A 566 -0.32 11.19 -33.17
C TYR A 566 0.51 10.49 -34.26
N THR A 567 1.84 10.52 -34.14
CA THR A 567 2.75 9.88 -35.09
C THR A 567 2.50 8.37 -35.18
N VAL A 568 2.33 7.69 -34.04
CA VAL A 568 2.01 6.26 -33.98
C VAL A 568 0.68 5.98 -34.69
N VAL A 569 -0.38 6.70 -34.32
CA VAL A 569 -1.73 6.50 -34.89
C VAL A 569 -1.74 6.72 -36.40
N GLN A 570 -1.07 7.74 -36.92
CA GLN A 570 -1.04 7.99 -38.36
C GLN A 570 -0.32 6.89 -39.13
N ASN A 571 0.80 6.38 -38.60
CA ASN A 571 1.56 5.31 -39.24
C ASN A 571 0.82 3.96 -39.17
N VAL A 572 0.17 3.64 -38.06
CA VAL A 572 -0.68 2.44 -37.95
C VAL A 572 -1.82 2.51 -38.98
N LYS A 573 -2.45 3.68 -39.12
CA LYS A 573 -3.55 3.91 -40.06
C LYS A 573 -3.10 3.78 -41.52
N SER A 574 -1.95 4.36 -41.89
CA SER A 574 -1.44 4.30 -43.27
C SER A 574 -1.13 2.87 -43.71
N HIS A 575 -0.66 2.04 -42.78
CA HIS A 575 -0.38 0.61 -43.00
C HIS A 575 -1.61 -0.31 -42.82
N ARG A 576 -2.79 0.26 -42.51
CA ARG A 576 -4.06 -0.47 -42.26
C ARG A 576 -3.97 -1.51 -41.14
N PHE A 577 -3.13 -1.26 -40.14
CA PHE A 577 -3.08 -2.09 -38.94
C PHE A 577 -4.23 -1.77 -37.98
N THR A 578 -4.61 -2.75 -37.17
CA THR A 578 -5.75 -2.69 -36.26
C THR A 578 -5.44 -3.13 -34.83
N SER A 579 -4.27 -3.72 -34.58
CA SER A 579 -3.82 -4.07 -33.24
C SER A 579 -2.41 -3.55 -32.97
N ILE A 580 -2.21 -2.90 -31.82
CA ILE A 580 -0.98 -2.19 -31.47
C ILE A 580 -0.56 -2.60 -30.06
N ALA A 581 0.73 -2.90 -29.84
CA ALA A 581 1.30 -3.02 -28.51
C ALA A 581 2.27 -1.86 -28.24
N LEU A 582 2.03 -1.11 -27.17
CA LEU A 582 2.88 -0.03 -26.69
C LEU A 582 3.51 -0.40 -25.35
N PRO A 583 4.80 -0.12 -25.14
CA PRO A 583 5.41 -0.22 -23.83
C PRO A 583 4.97 0.97 -22.96
N ALA A 584 5.25 0.92 -21.67
CA ALA A 584 5.19 2.08 -20.77
C ALA A 584 6.31 3.11 -21.10
N ILE A 585 6.32 3.62 -22.34
CA ILE A 585 7.30 4.60 -22.83
C ILE A 585 7.24 5.86 -21.97
N GLY A 586 8.40 6.40 -21.59
CA GLY A 586 8.47 7.57 -20.70
C GLY A 586 8.29 7.29 -19.20
N CYS A 587 7.90 6.07 -18.80
CA CYS A 587 7.76 5.70 -17.39
C CYS A 587 9.06 5.15 -16.76
N GLY A 588 10.20 5.28 -17.45
CA GLY A 588 11.50 4.77 -17.01
C GLY A 588 12.31 5.75 -16.16
N LYS A 589 13.63 5.50 -16.01
CA LYS A 589 14.56 6.25 -15.13
C LYS A 589 14.81 7.73 -15.48
N HIS A 590 14.06 8.34 -16.40
CA HIS A 590 14.30 9.70 -16.91
C HIS A 590 13.64 10.81 -16.07
N GLY A 591 13.13 10.48 -14.89
CA GLY A 591 12.63 11.49 -13.95
C GLY A 591 11.23 12.04 -14.25
N CYS A 592 10.62 11.67 -15.37
CA CYS A 592 9.26 12.06 -15.77
C CYS A 592 8.21 11.63 -14.74
N SER A 593 7.16 12.44 -14.61
CA SER A 593 6.02 12.10 -13.76
C SER A 593 5.19 10.99 -14.40
N ILE A 594 5.11 9.84 -13.74
CA ILE A 594 4.43 8.64 -14.25
C ILE A 594 2.95 8.94 -14.50
N ASP A 595 2.32 9.70 -13.62
CA ASP A 595 0.93 10.11 -13.74
C ASP A 595 0.68 10.93 -15.03
N ILE A 596 1.52 11.94 -15.33
CA ILE A 596 1.39 12.76 -16.54
C ILE A 596 1.57 11.90 -17.79
N VAL A 597 2.61 11.07 -17.81
CA VAL A 597 2.91 10.20 -18.97
C VAL A 597 1.76 9.25 -19.24
N VAL A 598 1.34 8.48 -18.23
CA VAL A 598 0.29 7.47 -18.35
C VAL A 598 -1.06 8.12 -18.68
N LYS A 599 -1.43 9.18 -17.96
CA LYS A 599 -2.66 9.94 -18.21
C LYS A 599 -2.70 10.44 -19.64
N THR A 600 -1.63 11.07 -20.13
CA THR A 600 -1.58 11.64 -21.49
C THR A 600 -1.68 10.55 -22.56
N MET A 601 -0.92 9.46 -22.41
CA MET A 601 -0.95 8.33 -23.35
C MET A 601 -2.33 7.69 -23.44
N VAL A 602 -2.96 7.39 -22.30
CA VAL A 602 -4.28 6.76 -22.24
C VAL A 602 -5.36 7.69 -22.77
N LEU A 603 -5.36 8.96 -22.34
CA LEU A 603 -6.34 9.95 -22.79
C LEU A 603 -6.24 10.19 -24.29
N GLU A 604 -5.04 10.33 -24.84
CA GLU A 604 -4.88 10.63 -26.27
C GLU A 604 -5.24 9.42 -27.15
N MET A 605 -4.90 8.20 -26.72
CA MET A 605 -5.37 6.98 -27.39
C MET A 605 -6.90 6.86 -27.33
N LYS A 606 -7.51 7.05 -26.16
CA LYS A 606 -8.97 7.04 -25.96
C LYS A 606 -9.67 8.06 -26.86
N LYS A 607 -9.16 9.30 -26.92
CA LYS A 607 -9.66 10.36 -27.81
C LYS A 607 -9.61 9.92 -29.28
N ASN A 608 -8.50 9.34 -29.73
CA ASN A 608 -8.34 8.88 -31.11
C ASN A 608 -9.31 7.73 -31.45
N LEU A 609 -9.49 6.75 -30.57
CA LEU A 609 -10.45 5.66 -30.75
C LEU A 609 -11.89 6.18 -30.86
N ILE A 610 -12.30 7.07 -29.96
CA ILE A 610 -13.68 7.60 -29.88
C ILE A 610 -14.00 8.55 -31.03
N LYS A 611 -13.13 9.54 -31.29
CA LYS A 611 -13.38 10.59 -32.29
C LYS A 611 -13.33 10.03 -33.71
N ARG A 612 -12.42 9.10 -33.98
CA ARG A 612 -12.23 8.52 -35.32
C ARG A 612 -12.98 7.20 -35.52
N ASN A 613 -13.67 6.70 -34.49
CA ASN A 613 -14.44 5.45 -34.49
C ASN A 613 -13.61 4.24 -34.97
N LEU A 614 -12.37 4.14 -34.46
CA LEU A 614 -11.40 3.12 -34.90
C LEU A 614 -11.69 1.78 -34.23
N PRO A 615 -11.86 0.68 -34.99
CA PRO A 615 -12.03 -0.66 -34.43
C PRO A 615 -10.67 -1.28 -34.08
N TRP A 616 -9.90 -0.59 -33.26
CA TRP A 616 -8.52 -0.98 -32.94
C TRP A 616 -8.40 -1.57 -31.54
N THR A 617 -7.49 -2.52 -31.37
CA THR A 617 -7.05 -3.01 -30.07
C THR A 617 -5.70 -2.40 -29.74
N VAL A 618 -5.65 -1.57 -28.70
CA VAL A 618 -4.42 -0.91 -28.21
C VAL A 618 -4.03 -1.55 -26.89
N LYS A 619 -2.90 -2.25 -26.85
CA LYS A 619 -2.39 -2.88 -25.63
C LYS A 619 -1.22 -2.10 -25.06
N PHE A 620 -1.34 -1.62 -23.83
CA PHE A 620 -0.22 -1.14 -23.03
C PHE A 620 0.41 -2.30 -22.27
N VAL A 621 1.70 -2.54 -22.49
CA VAL A 621 2.44 -3.65 -21.91
C VAL A 621 3.40 -3.10 -20.88
N VAL A 622 3.21 -3.50 -19.63
CA VAL A 622 3.99 -3.05 -18.47
C VAL A 622 4.85 -4.23 -17.99
N GLU A 623 6.13 -3.99 -17.72
CA GLU A 623 7.01 -5.06 -17.28
C GLU A 623 6.58 -5.60 -15.89
N PRO A 624 6.71 -6.92 -15.60
CA PRO A 624 6.16 -7.52 -14.37
C PRO A 624 6.76 -7.02 -13.05
N ASP A 625 7.83 -6.23 -13.07
CA ASP A 625 8.46 -5.58 -11.92
C ASP A 625 8.02 -4.11 -11.73
N GLN A 626 7.15 -3.59 -12.60
CA GLN A 626 6.67 -2.21 -12.63
C GLN A 626 5.23 -2.08 -12.14
N GLU A 627 4.94 -2.57 -10.92
CA GLU A 627 3.57 -2.62 -10.37
C GLU A 627 2.95 -1.22 -10.18
N ASN A 628 3.74 -0.23 -9.77
CA ASN A 628 3.32 1.17 -9.66
C ASN A 628 2.86 1.78 -11.00
N ILE A 629 3.53 1.44 -12.10
CA ILE A 629 3.19 1.91 -13.44
C ILE A 629 1.92 1.21 -13.92
N TYR A 630 1.82 -0.11 -13.69
CA TYR A 630 0.62 -0.89 -14.03
C TYR A 630 -0.63 -0.37 -13.31
N ASP A 631 -0.52 -0.08 -12.01
CA ASP A 631 -1.62 0.46 -11.22
C ASP A 631 -2.07 1.84 -11.73
N GLU A 632 -1.14 2.70 -12.15
CA GLU A 632 -1.49 3.99 -12.74
C GLU A 632 -2.16 3.83 -14.12
N PHE A 633 -1.68 2.92 -14.97
CA PHE A 633 -2.37 2.60 -16.23
C PHE A 633 -3.79 2.08 -15.95
N ARG A 634 -3.93 1.22 -14.94
CA ARG A 634 -5.23 0.68 -14.51
C ARG A 634 -6.18 1.77 -14.07
N LYS A 635 -5.71 2.70 -13.23
CA LYS A 635 -6.48 3.86 -12.82
C LYS A 635 -6.91 4.70 -14.03
N GLN A 636 -5.97 5.12 -14.89
CA GLN A 636 -6.24 6.05 -15.99
C GLN A 636 -7.14 5.48 -17.09
N VAL A 637 -7.10 4.16 -17.34
CA VAL A 637 -7.97 3.52 -18.34
C VAL A 637 -9.45 3.60 -17.93
N PHE A 638 -9.76 3.48 -16.64
CA PHE A 638 -11.13 3.52 -16.12
C PHE A 638 -11.57 4.92 -15.67
N THR A 639 -10.67 5.90 -15.60
CA THR A 639 -11.06 7.29 -15.35
C THR A 639 -11.97 7.81 -16.47
N THR A 640 -13.22 8.09 -16.13
CA THR A 640 -14.13 8.90 -16.93
C THR A 640 -13.81 10.37 -16.70
N GLN A 641 -13.55 11.11 -17.78
CA GLN A 641 -13.68 12.56 -17.71
C GLN A 641 -15.16 12.87 -17.87
N ASP A 642 -15.70 13.60 -16.90
CA ASP A 642 -16.94 14.36 -17.01
C ASP A 642 -16.91 15.33 -18.21
#